data_AF-A0A3D4S8H9-F1
#
_entry.id   AF-A0A3D4S8H9-F1
#
_cell.length_a   1.000
_cell.length_b   1.000
_cell.length_c   1.000
_cell.angle_alpha   90.00
_cell.angle_beta   90.00
_cell.angle_gamma   90.00
#
_symmetry.space_group_name_H-M   'P 1'
#
loop_
_entity.id
_entity.type
_entity.pdbx_description
1 polymer ?
#
loop_
_entity_poly.entity_id
_entity_poly.type
_entity_poly.pdbx_seq_one_letter_code
_entity_poly.pdbx_strand_id
1 'polypeptide(L)'
;MKKRSVKNKIVAVLLSLGVCAGSIGALAACGDKGARISVDFSAVDGTLPQNLKKIDMFNPTWTFMGEADGTLDPAALGTLSGINELKPDNFRIDLMFGNEQNGIGKPIGRNGGSGGSDEEWNLAREFIDACKESGVSPYLAAVGTPAYATKEGDDLDFRNVPDPKRYYEFCYNVADYLKRNGIYATLETWNEPDLAGNVYWLGSTEEWINAVITAAKAYYDANEFSSVVSAGIARPLKFINEPATLGGETTTGWDYFFGTSAARGAMPDGFSWHFYGPSDGDLEGDYTSGTGENNFTYQINEVRKAFERTAKTYDVRKVQQHLTEYHPVSNDFYGGKSQMNDTYERVWAFYDAIERINEASDVTRVSWPMWIASEQFGLFEPYLAVNPVYHALWDYGRLPVTRVKTSGDGNETAGVMAGADSLRAGAIVYNRALKETQTVTIDWKNLPFEAESCTVYGILPDYYVKRLPNKTPEVYLAIKKPKNEGGVTLEIPVNGAYYIEFNTAESKSELDKTANIGQLMKKEYCYTERGDGKPFADVFNGSFAAYLGMLDNDEGEASVAVITSGANKLGKLDFAVETYGELAAGENAALGVRVDYHTADGFVKSVKIAVGGFTSDPELPFGTREKADESHIFGAGGKYSLDLNANAPENWDGIIEISYFIKNAGSGALAKFTAA
;
A
#
# COMPACT_ATOMS: atom_id res chain seq x y z
N MET A 1 39.18 -48.13 -30.74
CA MET A 1 38.32 -49.03 -31.54
C MET A 1 36.96 -49.14 -30.84
N LYS A 2 35.81 -48.95 -31.53
CA LYS A 2 34.82 -50.00 -31.92
C LYS A 2 34.42 -50.91 -30.73
N LYS A 3 33.16 -51.11 -30.29
CA LYS A 3 31.75 -50.91 -30.74
C LYS A 3 30.87 -50.75 -29.45
N ARG A 4 29.54 -50.52 -29.33
CA ARG A 4 28.32 -50.22 -30.17
C ARG A 4 27.23 -49.65 -29.18
N SER A 5 25.96 -49.33 -29.48
CA SER A 5 25.12 -49.37 -30.71
C SER A 5 24.04 -48.29 -30.72
N VAL A 6 23.59 -47.92 -31.93
CA VAL A 6 22.36 -47.13 -32.20
C VAL A 6 21.44 -47.93 -33.13
N LYS A 7 20.12 -47.71 -33.04
CA LYS A 7 19.07 -47.90 -34.08
C LYS A 7 17.88 -46.98 -33.68
N ASN A 8 17.07 -46.38 -34.56
CA ASN A 8 17.11 -46.05 -36.01
C ASN A 8 16.04 -44.93 -36.23
N LYS A 9 16.31 -43.86 -37.00
CA LYS A 9 15.86 -43.59 -38.41
C LYS A 9 14.34 -43.78 -38.67
N ILE A 10 13.63 -42.87 -39.35
CA ILE A 10 13.68 -42.40 -40.77
C ILE A 10 13.00 -40.99 -40.82
N VAL A 11 13.36 -39.90 -41.53
CA VAL A 11 13.96 -39.57 -42.87
C VAL A 11 12.93 -39.08 -43.93
N ALA A 12 12.86 -37.73 -44.13
CA ALA A 12 13.06 -36.90 -45.36
C ALA A 12 12.79 -37.48 -46.80
N VAL A 13 12.49 -36.77 -47.91
CA VAL A 13 12.26 -35.32 -48.23
C VAL A 13 11.72 -35.09 -49.70
N LEU A 14 10.95 -34.01 -49.93
CA LEU A 14 10.64 -33.18 -51.15
C LEU A 14 10.48 -33.69 -52.64
N LEU A 15 9.62 -32.93 -53.37
CA LEU A 15 9.64 -32.56 -54.83
C LEU A 15 9.24 -33.62 -55.91
N SER A 16 8.62 -33.30 -57.08
CA SER A 16 8.24 -32.01 -57.72
C SER A 16 7.12 -32.10 -58.81
N LEU A 17 6.49 -30.93 -59.13
CA LEU A 17 5.88 -30.45 -60.41
C LEU A 17 4.71 -31.22 -61.11
N GLY A 18 3.67 -30.50 -61.61
CA GLY A 18 2.57 -31.13 -62.37
C GLY A 18 1.38 -30.33 -62.98
N VAL A 19 1.35 -28.99 -62.96
CA VAL A 19 0.49 -28.04 -63.76
C VAL A 19 -0.96 -28.45 -64.15
N CYS A 20 -1.97 -27.73 -63.63
CA CYS A 20 -3.03 -27.09 -64.45
C CYS A 20 -3.85 -26.05 -63.63
N ALA A 21 -4.56 -25.14 -64.31
CA ALA A 21 -5.16 -23.94 -63.72
C ALA A 21 -6.71 -23.98 -63.64
N GLY A 22 -7.32 -23.11 -62.81
CA GLY A 22 -8.66 -22.61 -63.14
C GLY A 22 -9.70 -22.26 -62.05
N SER A 23 -9.39 -21.38 -61.08
CA SER A 23 -10.39 -20.39 -60.58
C SER A 23 -9.76 -19.35 -59.65
N ILE A 24 -10.17 -18.08 -59.77
CA ILE A 24 -9.87 -17.02 -58.82
C ILE A 24 -11.11 -16.83 -57.94
N GLY A 25 -10.95 -16.96 -56.63
CA GLY A 25 -12.03 -16.75 -55.67
C GLY A 25 -11.51 -16.62 -54.25
N ALA A 26 -11.72 -15.44 -53.65
CA ALA A 26 -11.55 -15.12 -52.24
C ALA A 26 -10.38 -15.81 -51.50
N LEU A 27 -9.16 -15.30 -51.71
CA LEU A 27 -8.17 -15.27 -50.63
C LEU A 27 -8.73 -14.33 -49.55
N ALA A 28 -9.50 -14.88 -48.61
CA ALA A 28 -9.86 -14.18 -47.39
C ALA A 28 -8.57 -13.95 -46.62
N ALA A 29 -8.19 -12.68 -46.45
CA ALA A 29 -7.09 -12.34 -45.56
C ALA A 29 -7.47 -12.77 -44.14
N CYS A 30 -6.69 -13.66 -43.55
CA CYS A 30 -6.59 -13.75 -42.11
C CYS A 30 -5.83 -12.51 -41.66
N GLY A 31 -6.53 -11.38 -41.57
CA GLY A 31 -6.03 -10.23 -40.83
C GLY A 31 -5.99 -10.58 -39.35
N ASP A 32 -4.97 -10.13 -38.65
CA ASP A 32 -4.81 -10.39 -37.23
C ASP A 32 -6.04 -9.90 -36.45
N LYS A 33 -6.67 -10.82 -35.73
CA LYS A 33 -7.73 -10.47 -34.80
C LYS A 33 -7.06 -9.92 -33.55
N GLY A 34 -6.93 -8.61 -33.50
CA GLY A 34 -6.55 -7.91 -32.27
C GLY A 34 -7.40 -8.36 -31.09
N ALA A 35 -6.78 -8.46 -29.91
CA ALA A 35 -7.42 -9.00 -28.71
C ALA A 35 -8.73 -8.28 -28.39
N ARG A 36 -9.73 -9.02 -27.93
CA ARG A 36 -11.05 -8.47 -27.58
C ARG A 36 -11.35 -8.76 -26.13
N ILE A 37 -11.65 -7.71 -25.36
CA ILE A 37 -11.94 -7.76 -23.92
C ILE A 37 -13.31 -7.11 -23.69
N SER A 38 -14.19 -7.81 -22.99
CA SER A 38 -15.50 -7.30 -22.56
C SER A 38 -15.49 -7.02 -21.06
N VAL A 39 -15.94 -5.83 -20.67
CA VAL A 39 -16.09 -5.36 -19.29
C VAL A 39 -17.59 -5.25 -18.95
N ASP A 40 -18.03 -5.89 -17.88
CA ASP A 40 -19.40 -5.73 -17.36
C ASP A 40 -19.35 -4.99 -16.02
N PHE A 41 -19.63 -3.69 -16.04
CA PHE A 41 -19.52 -2.83 -14.86
C PHE A 41 -20.56 -3.11 -13.77
N SER A 42 -21.49 -4.05 -13.99
CA SER A 42 -22.40 -4.57 -12.95
C SER A 42 -21.96 -5.91 -12.34
N ALA A 43 -20.99 -6.60 -12.96
CA ALA A 43 -20.51 -7.90 -12.51
C ALA A 43 -19.30 -7.73 -11.59
N VAL A 44 -19.54 -7.46 -10.30
CA VAL A 44 -18.47 -7.32 -9.29
C VAL A 44 -17.62 -8.60 -9.18
N ASP A 45 -16.31 -8.42 -9.06
CA ASP A 45 -15.30 -9.48 -9.02
C ASP A 45 -14.69 -9.62 -7.62
N GLY A 46 -15.37 -10.35 -6.73
CA GLY A 46 -14.97 -10.52 -5.33
C GLY A 46 -13.85 -11.53 -5.07
N THR A 47 -13.34 -12.20 -6.11
CA THR A 47 -12.29 -13.23 -6.00
C THR A 47 -10.87 -12.66 -6.02
N LEU A 48 -10.68 -11.45 -6.57
CA LEU A 48 -9.39 -10.77 -6.65
C LEU A 48 -9.42 -9.39 -5.97
N PRO A 49 -8.40 -9.06 -5.16
CA PRO A 49 -8.26 -7.74 -4.55
C PRO A 49 -7.93 -6.69 -5.63
N GLN A 50 -8.42 -5.47 -5.43
CA GLN A 50 -8.29 -4.40 -6.40
C GLN A 50 -8.17 -3.06 -5.70
N ASN A 51 -7.02 -2.41 -5.85
CA ASN A 51 -6.85 -1.00 -5.52
C ASN A 51 -7.17 -0.63 -4.05
N LEU A 52 -7.05 -1.64 -3.17
CA LEU A 52 -7.16 -1.53 -1.71
C LEU A 52 -5.93 -0.78 -1.19
N LYS A 53 -4.77 -1.40 -1.45
CA LYS A 53 -3.45 -0.83 -1.26
C LYS A 53 -3.22 0.22 -2.34
N LYS A 54 -3.70 1.44 -2.08
CA LYS A 54 -3.19 2.63 -2.75
C LYS A 54 -1.69 2.68 -2.52
N ILE A 55 -0.94 3.03 -3.56
CA ILE A 55 0.51 3.20 -3.41
C ILE A 55 0.70 4.50 -2.64
N ASP A 56 1.28 4.38 -1.45
CA ASP A 56 1.75 5.51 -0.64
C ASP A 56 3.01 6.11 -1.29
N MET A 57 3.43 7.29 -0.85
CA MET A 57 4.65 7.93 -1.39
C MET A 57 5.75 7.91 -0.34
N PHE A 58 6.99 7.61 -0.72
CA PHE A 58 8.18 7.94 0.06
C PHE A 58 9.00 9.01 -0.66
N ASN A 59 9.72 9.81 0.12
CA ASN A 59 10.81 10.62 -0.38
C ASN A 59 11.86 10.83 0.72
N PRO A 60 13.17 10.78 0.42
CA PRO A 60 14.18 11.24 1.36
C PRO A 60 14.19 12.76 1.47
N THR A 61 14.39 13.30 2.69
CA THR A 61 14.22 14.73 2.99
C THR A 61 15.08 15.69 2.17
N TRP A 62 16.27 15.29 1.71
CA TRP A 62 17.20 16.21 1.05
C TRP A 62 16.67 16.83 -0.25
N THR A 63 15.69 16.22 -0.90
CA THR A 63 15.02 16.78 -2.10
C THR A 63 13.92 17.79 -1.77
N PHE A 64 13.50 17.88 -0.50
CA PHE A 64 12.61 18.92 0.02
C PHE A 64 13.36 20.07 0.72
N MET A 65 14.68 19.95 0.96
CA MET A 65 15.46 20.99 1.62
C MET A 65 15.89 22.10 0.65
N GLY A 66 15.81 23.34 1.10
CA GLY A 66 16.28 24.52 0.36
C GLY A 66 17.80 24.73 0.47
N GLU A 67 18.33 25.70 -0.29
CA GLU A 67 19.76 26.04 -0.31
C GLU A 67 20.32 26.51 1.05
N ALA A 68 19.46 26.95 1.98
CA ALA A 68 19.84 27.40 3.32
C ALA A 68 19.55 26.32 4.38
N ASP A 69 20.48 26.13 5.33
CA ASP A 69 20.34 25.17 6.44
C ASP A 69 19.05 25.47 7.23
N GLY A 70 18.22 24.45 7.44
CA GLY A 70 16.93 24.61 8.12
C GLY A 70 15.85 25.36 7.32
N THR A 71 15.86 25.29 5.99
CA THR A 71 14.77 25.77 5.12
C THR A 71 14.27 24.67 4.18
N LEU A 72 12.99 24.72 3.81
CA LEU A 72 12.39 23.88 2.76
C LEU A 72 12.47 24.58 1.40
N ASP A 73 12.50 23.80 0.32
CA ASP A 73 12.28 24.31 -1.05
C ASP A 73 10.77 24.46 -1.32
N PRO A 74 10.26 25.68 -1.58
CA PRO A 74 8.86 25.91 -1.92
C PRO A 74 8.44 25.24 -3.23
N ALA A 75 9.36 24.97 -4.17
CA ALA A 75 9.04 24.27 -5.41
C ALA A 75 8.81 22.78 -5.14
N ALA A 76 9.70 22.12 -4.40
CA ALA A 76 9.52 20.76 -3.90
C ALA A 76 8.22 20.62 -3.08
N LEU A 77 7.97 21.49 -2.07
CA LEU A 77 6.69 21.48 -1.34
C LEU A 77 5.48 21.66 -2.26
N GLY A 78 5.56 22.56 -3.24
CA GLY A 78 4.52 22.80 -4.22
C GLY A 78 4.15 21.57 -5.06
N THR A 79 5.03 20.58 -5.17
CA THR A 79 4.70 19.31 -5.85
C THR A 79 3.64 18.50 -5.11
N LEU A 80 3.53 18.60 -3.77
CA LEU A 80 2.53 17.87 -2.98
C LEU A 80 1.09 18.27 -3.35
N SER A 81 0.88 19.49 -3.83
CA SER A 81 -0.42 19.97 -4.29
C SER A 81 -0.96 19.08 -5.42
N GLY A 82 -2.07 18.39 -5.14
CA GLY A 82 -2.68 17.42 -6.06
C GLY A 82 -2.17 15.97 -5.94
N ILE A 83 -1.34 15.63 -4.95
CA ILE A 83 -0.99 14.24 -4.63
C ILE A 83 -2.23 13.35 -4.40
N ASN A 84 -3.29 13.96 -3.86
CA ASN A 84 -4.65 13.42 -3.72
C ASN A 84 -5.23 12.82 -5.01
N GLU A 85 -4.71 13.10 -6.20
CA GLU A 85 -5.14 12.44 -7.44
C GLU A 85 -4.70 10.96 -7.48
N LEU A 86 -3.52 10.63 -6.95
CA LEU A 86 -2.99 9.26 -6.86
C LEU A 86 -3.62 8.45 -5.70
N LYS A 87 -4.35 9.13 -4.80
CA LYS A 87 -5.00 8.60 -3.58
C LYS A 87 -4.06 7.90 -2.56
N PRO A 88 -2.80 8.30 -2.33
CA PRO A 88 -2.02 7.72 -1.25
C PRO A 88 -2.68 8.05 0.08
N ASP A 89 -2.61 7.11 1.01
CA ASP A 89 -3.19 7.24 2.33
C ASP A 89 -2.12 7.86 3.27
N ASN A 90 -0.83 7.61 3.00
CA ASN A 90 0.35 8.17 3.66
C ASN A 90 1.42 8.78 2.72
N PHE A 91 2.20 9.72 3.27
CA PHE A 91 3.48 10.16 2.71
C PHE A 91 4.60 9.91 3.72
N ARG A 92 5.50 8.96 3.42
CA ARG A 92 6.73 8.68 4.16
C ARG A 92 7.79 9.74 3.89
N ILE A 93 8.35 10.30 4.93
CA ILE A 93 9.52 11.18 4.88
C ILE A 93 10.57 10.70 5.88
N ASP A 94 11.83 10.64 5.46
CA ASP A 94 12.96 10.52 6.38
C ASP A 94 13.10 11.83 7.13
N LEU A 95 12.97 11.85 8.46
CA LEU A 95 13.16 13.09 9.22
C LEU A 95 14.62 13.57 9.17
N MET A 96 15.59 12.65 9.26
CA MET A 96 17.02 12.94 9.43
C MET A 96 17.35 13.87 10.61
N PHE A 97 17.65 13.25 11.74
CA PHE A 97 18.23 13.91 12.91
C PHE A 97 19.77 13.98 12.83
N GLY A 98 20.40 14.67 13.78
CA GLY A 98 21.85 14.84 13.85
C GLY A 98 22.30 16.23 13.35
N ASN A 99 23.60 16.44 13.18
CA ASN A 99 24.14 17.78 12.86
C ASN A 99 24.79 17.88 11.47
N GLU A 100 25.24 16.77 10.89
CA GLU A 100 26.00 16.78 9.62
C GLU A 100 25.12 16.95 8.37
N GLN A 101 23.97 16.30 8.30
CA GLN A 101 23.06 16.40 7.15
C GLN A 101 22.09 17.58 7.29
N ASN A 102 21.56 18.08 6.16
CA ASN A 102 20.43 19.02 6.13
C ASN A 102 19.15 18.21 5.94
N GLY A 103 18.18 18.35 6.84
CA GLY A 103 16.97 17.53 6.86
C GLY A 103 15.88 18.13 7.73
N ILE A 104 14.63 17.74 7.47
CA ILE A 104 13.41 18.30 8.08
C ILE A 104 13.40 18.17 9.61
N GLY A 105 13.95 17.08 10.14
CA GLY A 105 14.06 16.80 11.57
C GLY A 105 15.30 17.39 12.25
N LYS A 106 16.24 17.99 11.52
CA LYS A 106 17.51 18.52 12.07
C LYS A 106 17.37 19.45 13.30
N PRO A 107 16.33 20.29 13.44
CA PRO A 107 16.17 21.12 14.63
C PRO A 107 15.67 20.35 15.87
N ILE A 108 15.07 19.17 15.67
CA ILE A 108 14.43 18.37 16.72
C ILE A 108 15.49 17.66 17.58
N GLY A 109 15.48 17.90 18.89
CA GLY A 109 16.51 17.42 19.81
C GLY A 109 17.85 18.16 19.67
N ARG A 110 17.84 19.44 19.29
CA ARG A 110 19.03 20.29 19.11
C ARG A 110 19.01 21.50 20.06
N ASN A 111 20.16 22.13 20.29
CA ASN A 111 20.32 23.37 21.06
C ASN A 111 19.78 23.36 22.51
N GLY A 112 19.59 22.18 23.11
CA GLY A 112 19.00 22.01 24.44
C GLY A 112 17.53 21.58 24.44
N GLY A 113 16.90 21.50 23.28
CA GLY A 113 15.62 20.81 23.08
C GLY A 113 15.77 19.29 23.21
N SER A 114 14.65 18.62 23.53
CA SER A 114 14.54 17.18 23.77
C SER A 114 13.52 16.48 22.88
N GLY A 115 13.09 17.13 21.79
CA GLY A 115 12.15 16.61 20.78
C GLY A 115 10.68 17.01 20.95
N GLY A 116 10.36 17.94 21.86
CA GLY A 116 8.99 18.12 22.38
C GLY A 116 8.37 19.52 22.24
N SER A 117 9.07 20.48 21.64
CA SER A 117 8.64 21.90 21.56
C SER A 117 8.30 22.38 20.15
N ASP A 118 7.47 23.41 20.03
CA ASP A 118 7.09 23.97 18.72
C ASP A 118 8.28 24.57 17.96
N GLU A 119 9.28 25.13 18.69
CA GLU A 119 10.48 25.71 18.08
C GLU A 119 11.31 24.67 17.31
N GLU A 120 11.46 23.48 17.91
CA GLU A 120 12.09 22.31 17.31
C GLU A 120 11.33 21.80 16.07
N TRP A 121 9.99 21.83 16.13
CA TRP A 121 9.13 21.18 15.15
C TRP A 121 8.71 22.08 13.97
N ASN A 122 8.97 23.40 13.99
CA ASN A 122 8.58 24.35 12.94
C ASN A 122 8.79 23.82 11.50
N LEU A 123 9.99 23.35 11.19
CA LEU A 123 10.38 22.86 9.87
C LEU A 123 9.61 21.58 9.46
N ALA A 124 9.41 20.65 10.41
CA ALA A 124 8.59 19.47 10.20
C ALA A 124 7.09 19.80 10.11
N ARG A 125 6.63 20.86 10.78
CA ARG A 125 5.24 21.34 10.71
C ARG A 125 4.89 21.90 9.35
N GLU A 126 5.77 22.68 8.71
CA GLU A 126 5.56 23.15 7.32
C GLU A 126 5.31 21.98 6.36
N PHE A 127 6.06 20.89 6.47
CA PHE A 127 5.85 19.67 5.68
C PHE A 127 4.55 18.93 6.07
N ILE A 128 4.33 18.69 7.36
CA ILE A 128 3.14 17.97 7.89
C ILE A 128 1.84 18.70 7.52
N ASP A 129 1.82 20.02 7.62
CA ASP A 129 0.65 20.82 7.27
C ASP A 129 0.44 20.88 5.74
N ALA A 130 1.52 20.88 4.92
CA ALA A 130 1.42 20.72 3.47
C ALA A 130 0.86 19.34 3.05
N CYS A 131 1.25 18.25 3.73
CA CYS A 131 0.63 16.93 3.55
C CYS A 131 -0.86 16.96 3.89
N LYS A 132 -1.22 17.57 5.02
CA LYS A 132 -2.60 17.69 5.52
C LYS A 132 -3.50 18.53 4.60
N GLU A 133 -3.02 19.68 4.12
CA GLU A 133 -3.72 20.47 3.08
C GLU A 133 -3.88 19.68 1.78
N SER A 134 -2.92 18.82 1.47
CA SER A 134 -2.93 17.93 0.31
C SER A 134 -3.65 16.59 0.55
N GLY A 135 -4.32 16.43 1.70
CA GLY A 135 -5.19 15.30 2.06
C GLY A 135 -4.51 13.99 2.48
N VAL A 136 -3.18 13.95 2.57
CA VAL A 136 -2.41 12.75 2.86
C VAL A 136 -1.85 12.77 4.30
N SER A 137 -1.79 11.62 4.97
CA SER A 137 -1.30 11.55 6.35
C SER A 137 0.23 11.43 6.41
N PRO A 138 0.95 12.19 7.25
CA PRO A 138 2.39 12.03 7.39
C PRO A 138 2.76 10.64 7.92
N TYR A 139 3.86 10.10 7.43
CA TYR A 139 4.52 8.90 7.90
C TYR A 139 5.99 9.30 8.12
N LEU A 140 6.45 9.24 9.36
CA LEU A 140 7.70 9.88 9.80
C LEU A 140 8.71 8.80 10.16
N ALA A 141 9.75 8.63 9.35
CA ALA A 141 10.85 7.72 9.64
C ALA A 141 11.90 8.43 10.51
N ALA A 142 12.17 7.86 11.68
CA ALA A 142 13.05 8.40 12.72
C ALA A 142 14.54 8.12 12.42
N VAL A 143 15.02 8.61 11.27
CA VAL A 143 16.38 8.34 10.79
C VAL A 143 17.41 9.18 11.55
N GLY A 144 18.43 8.52 12.09
CA GLY A 144 19.60 9.16 12.68
C GLY A 144 19.48 9.49 14.17
N THR A 145 20.62 9.67 14.82
CA THR A 145 20.72 10.01 16.23
C THR A 145 20.61 11.54 16.42
N PRO A 146 19.59 12.03 17.15
CA PRO A 146 19.47 13.45 17.47
C PRO A 146 20.57 13.90 18.44
N ALA A 147 20.99 15.16 18.34
CA ALA A 147 22.09 15.71 19.15
C ALA A 147 21.84 15.59 20.67
N TYR A 148 20.57 15.58 21.10
CA TYR A 148 20.16 15.27 22.47
C TYR A 148 20.64 13.88 22.91
N ALA A 149 20.45 12.87 22.06
CA ALA A 149 20.75 11.46 22.36
C ALA A 149 22.18 11.02 21.98
N THR A 150 23.01 11.89 21.39
CA THR A 150 24.45 11.63 21.25
C THR A 150 25.09 11.41 22.63
N LYS A 151 25.98 10.42 22.74
CA LYS A 151 26.68 10.09 24.00
C LYS A 151 27.73 11.17 24.33
N GLU A 152 28.09 11.26 25.61
CA GLU A 152 29.10 12.23 26.06
C GLU A 152 30.50 11.84 25.55
N GLY A 153 31.03 12.61 24.60
CA GLY A 153 32.36 12.43 24.00
C GLY A 153 32.33 11.97 22.53
N ASP A 154 31.18 11.50 22.03
CA ASP A 154 30.97 11.18 20.62
C ASP A 154 30.79 12.46 19.79
N ASP A 155 30.99 12.37 18.47
CA ASP A 155 30.66 13.43 17.52
C ASP A 155 29.19 13.41 17.11
N LEU A 156 28.73 14.49 16.46
CA LEU A 156 27.33 14.69 16.08
C LEU A 156 26.96 14.07 14.72
N ASP A 157 27.59 12.93 14.41
CA ASP A 157 27.24 12.05 13.29
C ASP A 157 25.88 11.41 13.56
N PHE A 158 24.98 11.46 12.57
CA PHE A 158 23.64 10.89 12.64
C PHE A 158 23.66 9.36 12.76
N ARG A 159 24.75 8.69 12.36
CA ARG A 159 24.87 7.21 12.36
C ARG A 159 25.35 6.65 13.69
N ASN A 160 25.77 7.50 14.63
CA ASN A 160 26.28 7.07 15.93
C ASN A 160 25.20 6.37 16.76
N VAL A 161 25.59 5.33 17.51
CA VAL A 161 24.68 4.61 18.41
C VAL A 161 24.28 5.56 19.56
N PRO A 162 22.99 5.86 19.77
CA PRO A 162 22.57 6.84 20.77
C PRO A 162 22.73 6.33 22.21
N ASP A 163 22.68 7.24 23.19
CA ASP A 163 22.43 6.88 24.59
C ASP A 163 20.99 6.37 24.74
N PRO A 164 20.78 5.12 25.24
CA PRO A 164 19.44 4.54 25.28
C PRO A 164 18.43 5.30 26.15
N LYS A 165 18.87 6.02 27.19
CA LYS A 165 17.95 6.75 28.08
C LYS A 165 17.48 8.05 27.44
N ARG A 166 18.42 8.81 26.86
CA ARG A 166 18.09 10.04 26.14
C ARG A 166 17.34 9.77 24.84
N TYR A 167 17.60 8.65 24.17
CA TYR A 167 16.84 8.24 22.98
C TYR A 167 15.40 7.84 23.34
N TYR A 168 15.21 7.10 24.44
CA TYR A 168 13.87 6.85 25.00
C TYR A 168 13.14 8.18 25.29
N GLU A 169 13.78 9.11 26.01
CA GLU A 169 13.18 10.41 26.36
C GLU A 169 12.86 11.26 25.12
N PHE A 170 13.74 11.26 24.12
CA PHE A 170 13.51 11.91 22.83
C PHE A 170 12.30 11.33 22.09
N CYS A 171 12.23 10.00 21.93
CA CYS A 171 11.12 9.34 21.24
C CYS A 171 9.79 9.55 21.99
N TYR A 172 9.82 9.53 23.33
CA TYR A 172 8.65 9.86 24.16
C TYR A 172 8.15 11.27 23.87
N ASN A 173 9.06 12.26 23.87
CA ASN A 173 8.71 13.66 23.59
C ASN A 173 8.19 13.88 22.16
N VAL A 174 8.70 13.13 21.18
CA VAL A 174 8.22 13.13 19.80
C VAL A 174 6.76 12.66 19.70
N ALA A 175 6.42 11.51 20.31
CA ALA A 175 5.03 11.02 20.29
C ALA A 175 4.07 11.88 21.14
N ASP A 176 4.54 12.39 22.29
CA ASP A 176 3.79 13.36 23.10
C ASP A 176 3.52 14.68 22.34
N TYR A 177 4.50 15.18 21.57
CA TYR A 177 4.31 16.37 20.72
C TYR A 177 3.20 16.16 19.69
N LEU A 178 3.22 15.04 18.96
CA LEU A 178 2.20 14.69 17.97
C LEU A 178 0.82 14.55 18.63
N LYS A 179 0.75 13.84 19.77
CA LYS A 179 -0.47 13.67 20.58
C LYS A 179 -1.07 15.00 21.02
N ARG A 180 -0.28 15.88 21.63
CA ARG A 180 -0.72 17.22 22.11
C ARG A 180 -1.18 18.14 20.99
N ASN A 181 -0.59 18.03 19.81
CA ASN A 181 -0.95 18.83 18.64
C ASN A 181 -2.09 18.22 17.80
N GLY A 182 -2.59 17.03 18.15
CA GLY A 182 -3.62 16.34 17.37
C GLY A 182 -3.14 15.98 15.97
N ILE A 183 -1.88 15.56 15.83
CA ILE A 183 -1.29 15.12 14.56
C ILE A 183 -1.41 13.60 14.48
N TYR A 184 -2.23 13.10 13.56
CA TYR A 184 -2.20 11.70 13.16
C TYR A 184 -0.99 11.47 12.25
N ALA A 185 -0.11 10.55 12.65
CA ALA A 185 1.06 10.16 11.89
C ALA A 185 1.41 8.70 12.16
N THR A 186 1.96 8.02 11.15
CA THR A 186 2.67 6.75 11.37
C THR A 186 4.11 7.06 11.79
N LEU A 187 4.62 6.40 12.82
CA LEU A 187 5.99 6.53 13.31
C LEU A 187 6.79 5.29 12.93
N GLU A 188 7.80 5.47 12.09
CA GLU A 188 8.77 4.41 11.79
C GLU A 188 10.07 4.62 12.56
N THR A 189 10.60 3.56 13.16
CA THR A 189 11.67 3.66 14.16
C THR A 189 13.08 3.89 13.61
N TRP A 190 13.36 3.64 12.33
CA TRP A 190 14.63 3.96 11.65
C TRP A 190 14.49 3.80 10.12
N ASN A 191 15.51 4.19 9.33
CA ASN A 191 15.63 3.83 7.91
C ASN A 191 16.94 3.07 7.64
N GLU A 192 16.85 1.88 7.05
CA GLU A 192 17.95 1.02 6.57
C GLU A 192 19.14 0.81 7.55
N PRO A 193 18.91 0.44 8.83
CA PRO A 193 19.99 0.25 9.81
C PRO A 193 20.91 -0.94 9.50
N ASP A 194 20.47 -1.84 8.61
CA ASP A 194 21.18 -3.04 8.16
C ASP A 194 21.86 -2.88 6.78
N LEU A 195 21.81 -1.70 6.17
CA LEU A 195 22.49 -1.44 4.89
C LEU A 195 24.01 -1.48 5.03
N ALA A 196 24.66 -2.26 4.17
CA ALA A 196 26.10 -2.49 4.22
C ALA A 196 26.92 -1.23 3.88
N GLY A 197 28.05 -1.06 4.58
CA GLY A 197 28.95 0.07 4.40
C GLY A 197 28.75 1.21 5.40
N ASN A 198 27.95 0.98 6.45
CA ASN A 198 27.68 1.92 7.54
C ASN A 198 27.05 3.23 7.03
N VAL A 199 26.03 3.10 6.18
CA VAL A 199 25.34 4.23 5.52
C VAL A 199 24.43 4.97 6.51
N TYR A 200 23.62 4.23 7.29
CA TYR A 200 22.67 4.80 8.26
C TYR A 200 22.94 4.37 9.71
N TRP A 201 23.99 3.57 9.97
CA TRP A 201 24.35 3.08 11.30
C TRP A 201 25.85 2.76 11.41
N LEU A 202 26.47 3.07 12.55
CA LEU A 202 27.90 2.78 12.84
C LEU A 202 28.12 1.64 13.85
N GLY A 203 27.09 1.24 14.60
CA GLY A 203 27.19 0.22 15.65
C GLY A 203 26.96 -1.22 15.17
N SER A 204 26.79 -2.12 16.14
CA SER A 204 26.43 -3.52 15.90
C SER A 204 24.95 -3.72 15.57
N THR A 205 24.62 -4.91 15.06
CA THR A 205 23.25 -5.39 14.83
C THR A 205 22.42 -5.40 16.11
N GLU A 206 23.02 -5.81 17.24
CA GLU A 206 22.34 -5.79 18.54
C GLU A 206 21.99 -4.35 18.96
N GLU A 207 22.88 -3.38 18.72
CA GLU A 207 22.64 -1.99 19.12
C GLU A 207 21.51 -1.32 18.32
N TRP A 208 21.40 -1.53 17.00
CA TRP A 208 20.27 -0.94 16.25
C TRP A 208 18.94 -1.61 16.61
N ILE A 209 18.92 -2.93 16.79
CA ILE A 209 17.71 -3.64 17.25
C ILE A 209 17.28 -3.10 18.62
N ASN A 210 18.23 -2.87 19.54
CA ASN A 210 17.93 -2.25 20.82
C ASN A 210 17.42 -0.80 20.70
N ALA A 211 17.95 -0.02 19.77
CA ALA A 211 17.49 1.36 19.53
C ALA A 211 16.04 1.40 19.02
N VAL A 212 15.70 0.65 17.97
CA VAL A 212 14.34 0.66 17.41
C VAL A 212 13.28 0.15 18.40
N ILE A 213 13.62 -0.85 19.20
CA ILE A 213 12.75 -1.34 20.29
C ILE A 213 12.58 -0.28 21.40
N THR A 214 13.62 0.51 21.66
CA THR A 214 13.57 1.63 22.62
C THR A 214 12.68 2.76 22.11
N ALA A 215 12.77 3.11 20.83
CA ALA A 215 11.88 4.08 20.18
C ALA A 215 10.41 3.61 20.24
N ALA A 216 10.13 2.36 19.82
CA ALA A 216 8.79 1.80 19.86
C ALA A 216 8.16 1.83 21.26
N LYS A 217 8.93 1.44 22.30
CA LYS A 217 8.43 1.50 23.68
C LYS A 217 8.09 2.92 24.12
N ALA A 218 8.96 3.88 23.81
CA ALA A 218 8.77 5.28 24.17
C ALA A 218 7.56 5.92 23.47
N TYR A 219 7.32 5.57 22.21
CA TYR A 219 6.15 6.03 21.46
C TYR A 219 4.83 5.55 22.09
N TYR A 220 4.76 4.28 22.50
CA TYR A 220 3.58 3.75 23.21
C TYR A 220 3.41 4.34 24.62
N ASP A 221 4.50 4.54 25.37
CA ASP A 221 4.44 5.09 26.73
C ASP A 221 3.99 6.57 26.76
N ALA A 222 4.25 7.33 25.70
CA ALA A 222 3.69 8.68 25.51
C ALA A 222 2.24 8.63 24.99
N ASN A 223 1.97 7.72 24.06
CA ASN A 223 0.69 7.60 23.36
C ASN A 223 0.42 6.14 22.95
N GLU A 224 -0.48 5.47 23.67
CA GLU A 224 -0.90 4.09 23.37
C GLU A 224 -1.49 3.93 21.96
N PHE A 225 -2.12 5.00 21.45
CA PHE A 225 -2.65 5.08 20.10
C PHE A 225 -1.62 5.51 19.04
N SER A 226 -0.31 5.46 19.35
CA SER A 226 0.72 5.59 18.32
C SER A 226 0.60 4.45 17.31
N SER A 227 0.72 4.78 16.02
CA SER A 227 0.86 3.78 14.95
C SER A 227 2.35 3.57 14.70
N VAL A 228 2.95 2.53 15.28
CA VAL A 228 4.41 2.31 15.26
C VAL A 228 4.80 1.19 14.32
N VAL A 229 5.80 1.44 13.48
CA VAL A 229 6.34 0.49 12.49
C VAL A 229 7.85 0.34 12.68
N SER A 230 8.37 -0.87 12.55
CA SER A 230 9.80 -1.15 12.72
C SER A 230 10.31 -2.17 11.69
N ALA A 231 11.50 -2.05 11.09
CA ALA A 231 12.60 -1.13 11.42
C ALA A 231 13.25 -0.51 10.16
N GLY A 232 12.53 -0.46 9.04
CA GLY A 232 13.03 0.03 7.76
C GLY A 232 14.08 -0.90 7.16
N ILE A 233 13.82 -2.21 7.15
CA ILE A 233 14.84 -3.25 6.87
C ILE A 233 15.18 -3.32 5.37
N ALA A 234 16.44 -3.03 5.04
CA ALA A 234 16.95 -3.08 3.66
C ALA A 234 17.17 -4.52 3.16
N ARG A 235 17.46 -5.47 4.06
CA ARG A 235 17.87 -6.84 3.71
C ARG A 235 17.13 -7.90 4.54
N PRO A 236 15.80 -8.04 4.36
CA PRO A 236 14.96 -8.90 5.20
C PRO A 236 15.42 -10.37 5.19
N LEU A 237 15.90 -10.89 4.05
CA LEU A 237 16.46 -12.24 3.96
C LEU A 237 17.59 -12.49 4.96
N LYS A 238 18.49 -11.52 5.16
CA LYS A 238 19.62 -11.64 6.09
C LYS A 238 19.15 -11.52 7.53
N PHE A 239 18.32 -10.53 7.81
CA PHE A 239 17.72 -10.32 9.13
C PHE A 239 16.94 -11.56 9.63
N ILE A 240 16.26 -12.27 8.72
CA ILE A 240 15.48 -13.48 9.01
C ILE A 240 16.36 -14.73 9.14
N ASN A 241 17.36 -14.92 8.27
CA ASN A 241 18.06 -16.21 8.10
C ASN A 241 19.55 -16.24 8.48
N GLU A 242 20.27 -15.12 8.58
CA GLU A 242 21.69 -15.13 8.99
C GLU A 242 21.82 -15.15 10.53
N PRO A 243 22.47 -16.18 11.12
CA PRO A 243 22.64 -16.27 12.57
C PRO A 243 23.79 -15.37 13.05
N ALA A 244 23.55 -14.63 14.12
CA ALA A 244 24.50 -13.76 14.81
C ALA A 244 24.58 -14.13 16.30
N THR A 245 25.54 -13.54 17.03
CA THR A 245 25.55 -13.55 18.49
C THR A 245 24.86 -12.28 18.98
N LEU A 246 23.66 -12.40 19.55
CA LEU A 246 22.82 -11.29 20.02
C LEU A 246 22.32 -11.63 21.43
N GLY A 247 22.42 -10.70 22.38
CA GLY A 247 22.07 -10.94 23.80
C GLY A 247 23.00 -11.94 24.51
N GLY A 248 24.09 -12.35 23.86
CA GLY A 248 24.97 -13.44 24.29
C GLY A 248 24.60 -14.83 23.76
N GLU A 249 23.53 -14.97 22.98
CA GLU A 249 23.07 -16.24 22.39
C GLU A 249 23.21 -16.26 20.86
N THR A 250 23.29 -17.45 20.26
CA THR A 250 23.30 -17.61 18.80
C THR A 250 21.87 -17.67 18.26
N THR A 251 21.44 -16.62 17.57
CA THR A 251 20.06 -16.41 17.12
C THR A 251 20.03 -15.54 15.84
N THR A 252 18.88 -15.37 15.20
CA THR A 252 18.73 -14.46 14.04
C THR A 252 18.31 -13.06 14.50
N GLY A 253 18.51 -12.05 13.64
CA GLY A 253 18.07 -10.68 13.94
C GLY A 253 16.56 -10.61 14.20
N TRP A 254 15.78 -11.31 13.38
CA TRP A 254 14.33 -11.45 13.51
C TRP A 254 13.90 -12.06 14.85
N ASP A 255 14.49 -13.21 15.24
CA ASP A 255 14.10 -13.91 16.46
C ASP A 255 14.50 -13.10 17.71
N TYR A 256 15.67 -12.43 17.69
CA TYR A 256 16.09 -11.51 18.75
C TYR A 256 15.20 -10.25 18.83
N PHE A 257 14.82 -9.66 17.69
CA PHE A 257 13.93 -8.50 17.64
C PHE A 257 12.57 -8.83 18.24
N PHE A 258 11.83 -9.81 17.69
CA PHE A 258 10.49 -10.13 18.16
C PHE A 258 10.47 -10.60 19.62
N GLY A 259 11.47 -11.38 20.05
CA GLY A 259 11.60 -11.79 21.46
C GLY A 259 11.88 -10.62 22.41
N THR A 260 12.77 -9.70 22.02
CA THR A 260 13.11 -8.53 22.84
C THR A 260 11.96 -7.51 22.88
N SER A 261 11.26 -7.31 21.76
CA SER A 261 10.05 -6.48 21.67
C SER A 261 8.95 -7.01 22.57
N ALA A 262 8.68 -8.32 22.55
CA ALA A 262 7.72 -8.94 23.46
C ALA A 262 8.14 -8.78 24.94
N ALA A 263 9.40 -9.07 25.28
CA ALA A 263 9.93 -8.99 26.64
C ALA A 263 9.95 -7.57 27.23
N ARG A 264 9.92 -6.52 26.38
CA ARG A 264 9.90 -5.11 26.80
C ARG A 264 8.54 -4.43 26.67
N GLY A 265 7.50 -5.12 26.17
CA GLY A 265 6.19 -4.53 25.90
C GLY A 265 6.24 -3.49 24.77
N ALA A 266 7.01 -3.79 23.72
CA ALA A 266 7.39 -2.90 22.62
C ALA A 266 7.18 -3.56 21.24
N MET A 267 6.17 -4.43 21.13
CA MET A 267 5.79 -5.06 19.85
C MET A 267 5.20 -3.98 18.93
N PRO A 268 5.71 -3.78 17.70
CA PRO A 268 5.20 -2.75 16.79
C PRO A 268 3.85 -3.16 16.18
N ASP A 269 3.12 -2.18 15.66
CA ASP A 269 1.90 -2.40 14.87
C ASP A 269 2.22 -2.89 13.45
N GLY A 270 3.46 -2.74 12.98
CA GLY A 270 3.90 -3.23 11.67
C GLY A 270 5.39 -3.53 11.58
N PHE A 271 5.73 -4.49 10.71
CA PHE A 271 7.10 -4.76 10.27
C PHE A 271 7.35 -4.07 8.92
N SER A 272 8.37 -3.21 8.85
CA SER A 272 8.78 -2.52 7.61
C SER A 272 10.06 -3.07 7.01
N TRP A 273 10.02 -3.27 5.69
CA TRP A 273 11.12 -3.76 4.86
C TRP A 273 11.05 -3.19 3.45
N HIS A 274 12.16 -3.24 2.72
CA HIS A 274 12.29 -2.64 1.38
C HIS A 274 12.40 -3.69 0.28
N PHE A 275 11.92 -3.35 -0.92
CA PHE A 275 12.07 -4.19 -2.10
C PHE A 275 12.42 -3.37 -3.35
N TYR A 276 13.50 -3.80 -4.01
CA TYR A 276 13.99 -3.24 -5.27
C TYR A 276 14.21 -4.41 -6.25
N GLY A 277 13.35 -4.51 -7.28
CA GLY A 277 13.26 -5.66 -8.18
C GLY A 277 14.36 -5.78 -9.24
N PRO A 278 14.26 -6.73 -10.19
CA PRO A 278 15.30 -6.97 -11.19
C PRO A 278 15.30 -5.90 -12.30
N SER A 279 16.38 -5.83 -13.09
CA SER A 279 16.62 -4.73 -14.04
C SER A 279 15.86 -4.82 -15.36
N ASP A 280 15.09 -5.89 -15.56
CA ASP A 280 14.09 -6.12 -16.60
C ASP A 280 12.67 -5.76 -16.11
N GLY A 281 12.35 -6.00 -14.83
CA GLY A 281 11.10 -5.60 -14.18
C GLY A 281 10.05 -6.71 -14.06
N ASP A 282 10.37 -7.93 -14.48
CA ASP A 282 9.57 -9.13 -14.26
C ASP A 282 9.73 -9.57 -12.79
N LEU A 283 8.61 -9.76 -12.07
CA LEU A 283 8.59 -10.18 -10.66
C LEU A 283 8.22 -11.65 -10.45
N GLU A 284 7.86 -12.35 -11.53
CA GLU A 284 7.48 -13.77 -11.55
C GLU A 284 8.65 -14.66 -11.99
N GLY A 285 9.59 -14.11 -12.75
CA GLY A 285 10.76 -14.81 -13.30
C GLY A 285 11.64 -15.51 -12.25
N ASP A 286 12.32 -16.57 -12.69
CA ASP A 286 13.17 -17.42 -11.85
C ASP A 286 14.55 -16.78 -11.57
N TYR A 287 14.54 -15.66 -10.85
CA TYR A 287 15.74 -14.95 -10.37
C TYR A 287 16.45 -15.69 -9.20
N THR A 288 16.23 -17.00 -9.02
CA THR A 288 16.91 -17.79 -7.99
C THR A 288 18.39 -18.06 -8.28
N SER A 289 18.92 -17.60 -9.43
CA SER A 289 20.34 -17.64 -9.78
C SER A 289 21.18 -16.62 -8.99
N GLY A 290 21.16 -16.69 -7.65
CA GLY A 290 21.85 -15.76 -6.76
C GLY A 290 21.46 -15.94 -5.30
N THR A 291 21.16 -14.83 -4.63
CA THR A 291 20.79 -14.74 -3.20
C THR A 291 19.29 -14.73 -2.94
N GLY A 292 18.47 -14.56 -3.99
CA GLY A 292 17.03 -14.31 -3.89
C GLY A 292 16.65 -12.85 -3.61
N GLU A 293 17.63 -11.96 -3.41
CA GLU A 293 17.45 -10.55 -3.02
C GLU A 293 16.69 -9.68 -4.06
N ASN A 294 16.50 -10.18 -5.29
CA ASN A 294 15.74 -9.49 -6.36
C ASN A 294 14.37 -10.13 -6.68
N ASN A 295 13.99 -11.25 -6.04
CA ASN A 295 12.72 -11.92 -6.32
C ASN A 295 11.68 -11.57 -5.25
N PHE A 296 10.61 -10.85 -5.63
CA PHE A 296 9.59 -10.38 -4.69
C PHE A 296 8.85 -11.53 -4.01
N THR A 297 8.36 -12.48 -4.81
CA THR A 297 7.60 -13.66 -4.36
C THR A 297 8.43 -14.55 -3.43
N TYR A 298 9.75 -14.61 -3.58
CA TYR A 298 10.62 -15.30 -2.63
C TYR A 298 10.71 -14.55 -1.31
N GLN A 299 11.03 -13.24 -1.33
CA GLN A 299 11.25 -12.46 -0.11
C GLN A 299 9.98 -12.34 0.76
N ILE A 300 8.83 -12.03 0.16
CA ILE A 300 7.57 -11.96 0.92
C ILE A 300 7.22 -13.32 1.55
N ASN A 301 7.51 -14.43 0.88
CA ASN A 301 7.27 -15.77 1.44
C ASN A 301 8.29 -16.17 2.52
N GLU A 302 9.51 -15.62 2.53
CA GLU A 302 10.43 -15.76 3.67
C GLU A 302 9.97 -14.92 4.88
N VAL A 303 9.46 -13.70 4.67
CA VAL A 303 8.86 -12.87 5.73
C VAL A 303 7.62 -13.57 6.32
N ARG A 304 6.73 -14.13 5.50
CA ARG A 304 5.57 -14.93 5.93
C ARG A 304 5.98 -16.13 6.80
N LYS A 305 6.95 -16.93 6.37
CA LYS A 305 7.50 -18.06 7.17
C LYS A 305 8.11 -17.60 8.49
N ALA A 306 8.71 -16.41 8.52
CA ALA A 306 9.25 -15.81 9.73
C ALA A 306 8.12 -15.40 10.70
N PHE A 307 7.02 -14.83 10.21
CA PHE A 307 5.80 -14.62 11.01
C PHE A 307 5.18 -15.92 11.51
N GLU A 308 5.04 -16.95 10.67
CA GLU A 308 4.57 -18.29 11.09
C GLU A 308 5.47 -18.95 12.16
N ARG A 309 6.75 -18.60 12.20
CA ARG A 309 7.67 -19.01 13.26
C ARG A 309 7.38 -18.23 14.55
N THR A 310 7.31 -16.90 14.48
CA THR A 310 7.03 -16.01 15.62
C THR A 310 5.67 -16.28 16.27
N ALA A 311 4.64 -16.57 15.47
CA ALA A 311 3.26 -16.81 15.90
C ALA A 311 3.09 -18.04 16.83
N LYS A 312 4.10 -18.92 16.91
CA LYS A 312 4.13 -20.07 17.83
C LYS A 312 4.48 -19.67 19.27
N THR A 313 4.93 -18.44 19.49
CA THR A 313 5.41 -17.92 20.78
C THR A 313 4.74 -16.60 21.18
N TYR A 314 4.38 -15.76 20.22
CA TYR A 314 3.83 -14.42 20.45
C TYR A 314 2.62 -14.15 19.56
N ASP A 315 1.62 -13.43 20.05
CA ASP A 315 0.49 -12.99 19.21
C ASP A 315 0.95 -11.87 18.27
N VAL A 316 1.26 -12.25 17.03
CA VAL A 316 1.63 -11.35 15.93
C VAL A 316 0.50 -11.17 14.92
N ARG A 317 -0.76 -11.50 15.26
CA ARG A 317 -1.91 -11.28 14.36
C ARG A 317 -2.07 -9.81 13.99
N LYS A 318 -1.74 -8.90 14.91
CA LYS A 318 -1.81 -7.44 14.71
C LYS A 318 -0.67 -6.83 13.90
N VAL A 319 0.45 -7.54 13.67
CA VAL A 319 1.65 -6.94 13.07
C VAL A 319 1.48 -6.86 11.55
N GLN A 320 1.27 -5.65 11.04
CA GLN A 320 1.20 -5.32 9.60
C GLN A 320 2.51 -5.65 8.86
N GLN A 321 2.46 -5.70 7.53
CA GLN A 321 3.67 -5.69 6.68
C GLN A 321 3.64 -4.42 5.82
N HIS A 322 4.66 -3.58 5.98
CA HIS A 322 4.82 -2.35 5.20
C HIS A 322 6.03 -2.48 4.28
N LEU A 323 5.81 -2.28 2.99
CA LEU A 323 6.88 -2.06 2.01
C LEU A 323 7.16 -0.57 1.96
N THR A 324 7.99 -0.08 2.89
CA THR A 324 8.27 1.36 3.06
C THR A 324 9.09 1.97 1.94
N GLU A 325 9.73 1.12 1.12
CA GLU A 325 10.33 1.45 -0.16
C GLU A 325 10.06 0.28 -1.12
N TYR A 326 9.40 0.54 -2.25
CA TYR A 326 9.09 -0.47 -3.26
C TYR A 326 9.28 0.02 -4.68
N HIS A 327 10.18 -0.61 -5.44
CA HIS A 327 10.28 -0.40 -6.88
C HIS A 327 10.41 -1.73 -7.63
N PRO A 328 9.61 -2.00 -8.68
CA PRO A 328 9.67 -3.27 -9.40
C PRO A 328 10.91 -3.43 -10.28
N VAL A 329 11.60 -2.32 -10.61
CA VAL A 329 12.80 -2.31 -11.47
C VAL A 329 13.99 -1.67 -10.76
N SER A 330 14.99 -2.42 -10.28
CA SER A 330 16.24 -1.85 -9.78
C SER A 330 17.33 -1.87 -10.84
N ASN A 331 18.22 -0.87 -10.79
CA ASN A 331 19.56 -1.06 -11.35
C ASN A 331 20.39 -1.92 -10.39
N ASP A 332 21.37 -2.63 -10.94
CA ASP A 332 22.34 -3.38 -10.15
C ASP A 332 23.29 -2.42 -9.42
N PHE A 333 23.07 -2.26 -8.10
CA PHE A 333 23.93 -1.49 -7.17
C PHE A 333 25.41 -1.93 -7.22
N TYR A 334 25.72 -3.11 -7.78
CA TYR A 334 27.07 -3.69 -7.83
C TYR A 334 27.82 -3.48 -9.16
N GLY A 335 27.38 -2.57 -10.02
CA GLY A 335 28.23 -1.98 -11.07
C GLY A 335 27.69 -2.03 -12.50
N GLY A 336 26.40 -2.31 -12.69
CA GLY A 336 25.71 -1.99 -13.94
C GLY A 336 25.68 -0.47 -14.18
N LYS A 337 25.59 -0.03 -15.45
CA LYS A 337 25.36 1.39 -15.74
C LYS A 337 23.98 1.79 -15.20
N SER A 338 23.92 2.86 -14.40
CA SER A 338 22.67 3.53 -14.04
C SER A 338 21.85 3.81 -15.31
N GLN A 339 20.65 3.25 -15.36
CA GLN A 339 19.60 3.64 -16.30
C GLN A 339 18.52 4.39 -15.51
N MET A 340 17.66 5.15 -16.18
CA MET A 340 16.47 5.67 -15.50
C MET A 340 15.48 4.51 -15.27
N ASN A 341 14.86 4.47 -14.10
CA ASN A 341 14.01 3.35 -13.67
C ASN A 341 12.52 3.59 -13.97
N ASP A 342 12.09 4.85 -13.92
CA ASP A 342 10.70 5.29 -14.06
C ASP A 342 10.24 5.48 -15.53
N THR A 343 10.98 4.91 -16.48
CA THR A 343 10.86 5.26 -17.91
C THR A 343 9.68 4.61 -18.63
N TYR A 344 9.43 5.09 -19.85
CA TYR A 344 8.32 4.61 -20.68
C TYR A 344 8.44 3.11 -20.99
N GLU A 345 9.67 2.60 -21.07
CA GLU A 345 9.95 1.17 -21.27
C GLU A 345 9.49 0.26 -20.12
N ARG A 346 9.11 0.83 -18.97
CA ARG A 346 8.77 0.10 -17.72
C ARG A 346 7.30 0.19 -17.32
N VAL A 347 6.47 0.89 -18.10
CA VAL A 347 5.04 1.11 -17.81
C VAL A 347 4.26 -0.19 -17.59
N TRP A 348 4.55 -1.25 -18.37
CA TRP A 348 3.94 -2.57 -18.16
C TRP A 348 4.32 -3.18 -16.80
N ALA A 349 5.59 -3.05 -16.39
CA ALA A 349 6.11 -3.57 -15.13
C ALA A 349 5.54 -2.82 -13.92
N PHE A 350 5.18 -1.54 -14.06
CA PHE A 350 4.45 -0.82 -13.00
C PHE A 350 3.07 -1.42 -12.76
N TYR A 351 2.34 -1.78 -13.82
CA TYR A 351 1.00 -2.39 -13.68
C TYR A 351 1.06 -3.86 -13.23
N ASP A 352 1.93 -4.69 -13.81
CA ASP A 352 2.14 -6.07 -13.35
C ASP A 352 2.54 -6.10 -11.85
N ALA A 353 3.39 -5.17 -11.41
CA ALA A 353 3.76 -5.02 -10.01
C ALA A 353 2.60 -4.59 -9.11
N ILE A 354 1.72 -3.72 -9.58
CA ILE A 354 0.51 -3.31 -8.87
C ILE A 354 -0.46 -4.49 -8.72
N GLU A 355 -0.63 -5.34 -9.73
CA GLU A 355 -1.43 -6.57 -9.59
C GLU A 355 -0.79 -7.52 -8.55
N ARG A 356 0.52 -7.76 -8.65
CA ARG A 356 1.26 -8.60 -7.69
C ARG A 356 1.20 -8.08 -6.24
N ILE A 357 1.20 -6.75 -6.04
CA ILE A 357 0.97 -6.10 -4.73
C ILE A 357 -0.45 -6.34 -4.24
N ASN A 358 -1.45 -6.25 -5.12
CA ASN A 358 -2.84 -6.44 -4.73
C ASN A 358 -3.06 -7.87 -4.20
N GLU A 359 -2.57 -8.89 -4.90
CA GLU A 359 -2.62 -10.30 -4.48
C GLU A 359 -2.11 -10.54 -3.06
N ALA A 360 -1.06 -9.83 -2.63
CA ALA A 360 -0.44 -9.96 -1.31
C ALA A 360 -1.31 -9.36 -0.20
N SER A 361 -2.44 -10.01 0.10
CA SER A 361 -3.46 -9.65 1.10
C SER A 361 -2.93 -9.34 2.52
N ASP A 362 -1.76 -9.86 2.87
CA ASP A 362 -1.09 -9.70 4.17
C ASP A 362 -0.09 -8.52 4.24
N VAL A 363 0.12 -7.81 3.13
CA VAL A 363 0.77 -6.50 3.08
C VAL A 363 -0.30 -5.43 3.31
N THR A 364 0.04 -4.40 4.09
CA THR A 364 -0.90 -3.32 4.43
C THR A 364 -0.59 -2.04 3.66
N ARG A 365 0.70 -1.72 3.52
CA ARG A 365 1.19 -0.50 2.85
C ARG A 365 2.32 -0.80 1.89
N VAL A 366 2.37 -0.03 0.81
CA VAL A 366 3.47 -0.05 -0.17
C VAL A 366 3.75 1.38 -0.61
N SER A 367 4.98 1.85 -0.45
CA SER A 367 5.39 3.21 -0.77
C SER A 367 6.33 3.26 -1.98
N TRP A 368 6.03 4.10 -2.97
CA TRP A 368 6.97 4.35 -4.08
C TRP A 368 8.17 5.16 -3.59
N PRO A 369 9.43 4.77 -3.85
CA PRO A 369 10.56 5.20 -3.04
C PRO A 369 11.05 6.64 -3.27
N MET A 370 10.75 7.27 -4.41
CA MET A 370 10.97 8.71 -4.55
C MET A 370 9.76 9.41 -5.16
N TRP A 371 9.34 10.48 -4.48
CA TRP A 371 8.41 11.47 -5.02
C TRP A 371 9.14 12.36 -6.03
N ILE A 372 10.33 12.86 -5.66
CA ILE A 372 11.21 13.66 -6.52
C ILE A 372 12.54 12.91 -6.61
N ALA A 373 12.93 12.50 -7.82
CA ALA A 373 14.22 11.84 -8.03
C ALA A 373 15.38 12.78 -7.65
N SER A 374 16.37 12.25 -6.94
CA SER A 374 17.73 12.80 -6.99
C SER A 374 18.41 12.39 -8.30
N GLU A 375 18.41 11.08 -8.60
CA GLU A 375 18.89 10.49 -9.87
C GLU A 375 18.03 9.32 -10.40
N GLN A 376 17.21 8.67 -9.55
CA GLN A 376 16.43 7.46 -9.86
C GLN A 376 15.07 7.44 -9.13
N PHE A 377 14.19 6.52 -9.51
CA PHE A 377 12.94 6.10 -8.84
C PHE A 377 11.87 7.18 -8.55
N GLY A 378 11.95 8.33 -9.22
CA GLY A 378 11.12 9.50 -8.93
C GLY A 378 9.89 9.63 -9.81
N LEU A 379 8.74 9.93 -9.18
CA LEU A 379 7.54 10.38 -9.89
C LEU A 379 7.77 11.70 -10.66
N PHE A 380 8.60 12.59 -10.11
CA PHE A 380 9.09 13.81 -10.75
C PHE A 380 10.60 13.74 -11.01
N GLU A 381 11.06 14.16 -12.19
CA GLU A 381 12.48 14.46 -12.45
C GLU A 381 12.94 15.69 -11.63
N PRO A 382 14.26 15.91 -11.41
CA PRO A 382 14.78 17.03 -10.59
C PRO A 382 14.36 18.46 -11.02
N TYR A 383 13.81 18.61 -12.24
CA TYR A 383 13.31 19.87 -12.79
C TYR A 383 11.77 19.85 -12.98
N LEU A 384 11.10 18.95 -12.26
CA LEU A 384 9.65 18.79 -12.11
C LEU A 384 8.87 18.36 -13.36
N ALA A 385 9.54 17.78 -14.36
CA ALA A 385 8.86 16.97 -15.38
C ALA A 385 8.31 15.69 -14.77
N VAL A 386 7.16 15.22 -15.28
CA VAL A 386 6.42 14.06 -14.77
C VAL A 386 6.89 12.78 -15.48
N ASN A 387 7.37 11.80 -14.72
CA ASN A 387 7.76 10.49 -15.26
C ASN A 387 6.54 9.61 -15.54
N PRO A 388 6.62 8.67 -16.51
CA PRO A 388 5.56 7.71 -16.85
C PRO A 388 4.92 7.00 -15.67
N VAL A 389 5.69 6.68 -14.63
CA VAL A 389 5.18 6.05 -13.41
C VAL A 389 4.09 6.87 -12.71
N TYR A 390 4.22 8.21 -12.66
CA TYR A 390 3.19 9.07 -12.05
C TYR A 390 1.84 8.87 -12.74
N HIS A 391 1.83 8.73 -14.06
CA HIS A 391 0.58 8.50 -14.80
C HIS A 391 0.04 7.08 -14.62
N ALA A 392 0.90 6.06 -14.48
CA ALA A 392 0.44 4.72 -14.12
C ALA A 392 -0.20 4.68 -12.72
N LEU A 393 0.39 5.41 -11.76
CA LEU A 393 -0.14 5.59 -10.41
C LEU A 393 -1.37 6.52 -10.36
N TRP A 394 -1.54 7.42 -11.34
CA TRP A 394 -2.73 8.27 -11.50
C TRP A 394 -3.91 7.49 -12.07
N ASP A 395 -3.68 6.73 -13.14
CA ASP A 395 -4.65 5.81 -13.74
C ASP A 395 -5.12 4.79 -12.68
N TYR A 396 -4.17 4.15 -11.97
CA TYR A 396 -4.47 3.25 -10.85
C TYR A 396 -5.18 3.96 -9.70
N GLY A 397 -4.65 5.08 -9.19
CA GLY A 397 -5.22 5.82 -8.06
C GLY A 397 -6.69 6.20 -8.28
N ARG A 398 -7.06 6.56 -9.51
CA ARG A 398 -8.41 6.98 -9.91
C ARG A 398 -9.37 5.84 -10.26
N LEU A 399 -8.87 4.64 -10.56
CA LEU A 399 -9.68 3.46 -10.83
C LEU A 399 -10.51 3.09 -9.57
N PRO A 400 -11.80 2.74 -9.67
CA PRO A 400 -12.58 2.37 -8.48
C PRO A 400 -12.10 1.06 -7.81
N VAL A 401 -12.30 0.97 -6.50
CA VAL A 401 -11.84 -0.16 -5.65
C VAL A 401 -12.66 -1.43 -5.89
N THR A 402 -13.97 -1.32 -6.10
CA THR A 402 -14.81 -2.48 -6.43
C THR A 402 -14.46 -2.99 -7.83
N ARG A 403 -13.67 -4.07 -7.88
CA ARG A 403 -13.28 -4.78 -9.11
C ARG A 403 -14.51 -5.25 -9.88
N VAL A 404 -14.44 -5.25 -11.20
CA VAL A 404 -15.49 -5.83 -12.07
C VAL A 404 -14.91 -6.84 -13.05
N LYS A 405 -15.72 -7.82 -13.44
CA LYS A 405 -15.29 -8.96 -14.25
C LYS A 405 -14.99 -8.54 -15.68
N THR A 406 -13.78 -8.88 -16.12
CA THR A 406 -13.32 -8.81 -17.50
C THR A 406 -13.38 -10.21 -18.14
N SER A 407 -13.50 -10.28 -19.46
CA SER A 407 -13.53 -11.56 -20.19
C SER A 407 -13.07 -11.38 -21.64
N GLY A 408 -12.33 -12.35 -22.18
CA GLY A 408 -11.84 -12.32 -23.56
C GLY A 408 -10.41 -12.81 -23.72
N ASP A 409 -9.82 -12.56 -24.88
CA ASP A 409 -8.57 -13.17 -25.34
C ASP A 409 -7.31 -12.34 -24.96
N GLY A 410 -7.39 -11.45 -23.97
CA GLY A 410 -6.37 -10.40 -23.74
C GLY A 410 -5.10 -10.83 -23.01
N ASN A 411 -5.22 -11.69 -22.00
CA ASN A 411 -4.31 -11.75 -20.85
C ASN A 411 -2.83 -12.09 -21.17
N GLU A 412 -2.53 -12.70 -22.32
CA GLU A 412 -1.15 -13.05 -22.71
C GLU A 412 -0.35 -11.88 -23.31
N THR A 413 -1.00 -10.88 -23.93
CA THR A 413 -0.31 -9.73 -24.56
C THR A 413 -0.78 -8.36 -24.09
N ALA A 414 -1.97 -8.26 -23.48
CA ALA A 414 -2.49 -7.04 -22.89
C ALA A 414 -3.05 -7.31 -21.48
N GLY A 415 -2.50 -6.62 -20.48
CA GLY A 415 -3.06 -6.62 -19.12
C GLY A 415 -4.27 -5.70 -19.03
N VAL A 416 -5.20 -6.00 -18.12
CA VAL A 416 -6.43 -5.23 -17.94
C VAL A 416 -6.88 -5.19 -16.48
N MET A 417 -7.09 -3.99 -15.96
CA MET A 417 -7.64 -3.74 -14.62
C MET A 417 -8.94 -2.94 -14.73
N ALA A 418 -10.04 -3.38 -14.11
CA ALA A 418 -11.34 -2.72 -14.23
C ALA A 418 -12.08 -2.62 -12.90
N GLY A 419 -12.82 -1.52 -12.69
CA GLY A 419 -13.64 -1.30 -11.50
C GLY A 419 -14.74 -0.26 -11.68
N ALA A 420 -15.74 -0.26 -10.80
CA ALA A 420 -16.84 0.72 -10.78
C ALA A 420 -17.30 1.09 -9.36
N ASP A 421 -17.62 2.37 -9.15
CA ASP A 421 -18.37 2.89 -8.00
C ASP A 421 -19.63 3.64 -8.48
N SER A 422 -20.45 4.23 -7.59
CA SER A 422 -21.69 4.93 -8.00
C SER A 422 -21.48 6.24 -8.77
N LEU A 423 -20.24 6.73 -8.90
CA LEU A 423 -19.90 8.02 -9.53
C LEU A 423 -18.91 7.90 -10.70
N ARG A 424 -18.05 6.87 -10.69
CA ARG A 424 -17.01 6.58 -11.70
C ARG A 424 -16.94 5.10 -12.04
N ALA A 425 -16.62 4.78 -13.28
CA ALA A 425 -16.28 3.43 -13.73
C ALA A 425 -15.09 3.51 -14.70
N GLY A 426 -14.26 2.49 -14.79
CA GLY A 426 -13.14 2.53 -15.74
C GLY A 426 -12.38 1.24 -15.93
N ALA A 427 -11.54 1.24 -16.96
CA ALA A 427 -10.66 0.14 -17.33
C ALA A 427 -9.28 0.68 -17.77
N ILE A 428 -8.22 0.21 -17.13
CA ILE A 428 -6.83 0.38 -17.56
C ILE A 428 -6.48 -0.80 -18.47
N VAL A 429 -5.81 -0.53 -19.58
CA VAL A 429 -5.37 -1.55 -20.55
C VAL A 429 -3.95 -1.21 -20.99
N TYR A 430 -3.01 -2.16 -20.85
CA TYR A 430 -1.59 -1.91 -21.09
C TYR A 430 -0.93 -3.06 -21.87
N ASN A 431 0.08 -2.73 -22.66
CA ASN A 431 0.75 -3.66 -23.55
C ASN A 431 1.91 -4.38 -22.84
N ARG A 432 1.78 -5.70 -22.64
CA ARG A 432 2.83 -6.59 -22.07
C ARG A 432 3.79 -7.11 -23.15
N ALA A 433 3.45 -6.97 -24.44
CA ALA A 433 4.30 -7.39 -25.55
C ALA A 433 5.45 -6.39 -25.81
N LEU A 434 6.62 -6.69 -25.23
CA LEU A 434 7.87 -5.90 -25.26
C LEU A 434 8.46 -5.52 -26.64
N LYS A 435 7.78 -5.84 -27.75
CA LYS A 435 8.28 -5.68 -29.13
C LYS A 435 7.23 -5.27 -30.17
N GLU A 436 5.94 -5.45 -29.90
CA GLU A 436 4.88 -5.32 -30.91
C GLU A 436 3.67 -4.55 -30.36
N THR A 437 3.22 -3.53 -31.10
CA THR A 437 1.97 -2.80 -30.83
C THR A 437 0.79 -3.77 -30.82
N GLN A 438 -0.06 -3.71 -29.79
CA GLN A 438 -1.25 -4.55 -29.68
C GLN A 438 -2.49 -3.77 -30.10
N THR A 439 -3.23 -4.26 -31.09
CA THR A 439 -4.59 -3.78 -31.35
C THR A 439 -5.55 -4.46 -30.38
N VAL A 440 -6.19 -3.70 -29.48
CA VAL A 440 -7.11 -4.23 -28.47
C VAL A 440 -8.48 -3.56 -28.61
N THR A 441 -9.56 -4.34 -28.67
CA THR A 441 -10.94 -3.84 -28.63
C THR A 441 -11.52 -4.06 -27.24
N ILE A 442 -11.90 -2.98 -26.58
CA ILE A 442 -12.61 -2.99 -25.30
C ILE A 442 -14.09 -2.75 -25.57
N ASP A 443 -14.93 -3.73 -25.28
CA ASP A 443 -16.38 -3.54 -25.16
C ASP A 443 -16.75 -3.28 -23.70
N TRP A 444 -17.72 -2.41 -23.46
CA TRP A 444 -18.28 -2.16 -22.14
C TRP A 444 -19.81 -2.29 -22.15
N LYS A 445 -20.36 -2.68 -21.00
CA LYS A 445 -21.79 -2.70 -20.72
C LYS A 445 -22.07 -2.45 -19.23
N ASN A 446 -23.32 -2.11 -18.92
CA ASN A 446 -23.88 -2.05 -17.57
C ASN A 446 -23.14 -1.11 -16.61
N LEU A 447 -22.84 0.11 -17.05
CA LEU A 447 -22.42 1.20 -16.16
C LEU A 447 -23.46 1.39 -15.04
N PRO A 448 -23.04 1.54 -13.76
CA PRO A 448 -23.97 1.68 -12.64
C PRO A 448 -24.68 3.05 -12.58
N PHE A 449 -24.37 3.97 -13.48
CA PHE A 449 -24.93 5.32 -13.58
C PHE A 449 -25.06 5.79 -15.04
N GLU A 450 -25.87 6.83 -15.28
CA GLU A 450 -25.87 7.54 -16.56
C GLU A 450 -24.60 8.40 -16.68
N ALA A 451 -23.65 7.97 -17.53
CA ALA A 451 -22.37 8.65 -17.71
C ALA A 451 -22.51 9.93 -18.57
N GLU A 452 -21.98 11.05 -18.07
CA GLU A 452 -21.91 12.32 -18.81
C GLU A 452 -20.66 12.41 -19.70
N SER A 453 -19.59 11.70 -19.33
CA SER A 453 -18.34 11.62 -20.09
C SER A 453 -17.76 10.21 -20.10
N CYS A 454 -17.06 9.90 -21.19
CA CYS A 454 -16.01 8.88 -21.24
C CYS A 454 -14.76 9.55 -21.82
N THR A 455 -13.65 9.47 -21.11
CA THR A 455 -12.35 9.99 -21.55
C THR A 455 -11.36 8.84 -21.61
N VAL A 456 -10.60 8.74 -22.70
CA VAL A 456 -9.47 7.81 -22.83
C VAL A 456 -8.19 8.61 -22.67
N TYR A 457 -7.48 8.35 -21.58
CA TYR A 457 -6.15 8.86 -21.28
C TYR A 457 -5.09 7.90 -21.81
N GLY A 458 -3.95 8.40 -22.26
CA GLY A 458 -2.87 7.59 -22.86
C GLY A 458 -1.50 7.88 -22.26
N ILE A 459 -0.80 6.78 -21.93
CA ILE A 459 0.64 6.76 -21.64
C ILE A 459 1.34 6.35 -22.95
N LEU A 460 1.83 7.36 -23.68
CA LEU A 460 2.31 7.24 -25.07
C LEU A 460 3.76 7.77 -25.20
N PRO A 461 4.60 7.20 -26.08
CA PRO A 461 6.05 7.48 -26.09
C PRO A 461 6.36 8.93 -26.46
N ASP A 462 5.69 9.46 -27.50
CA ASP A 462 5.83 10.84 -27.97
C ASP A 462 5.46 11.88 -26.92
N TYR A 463 4.73 11.51 -25.86
CA TYR A 463 4.43 12.41 -24.74
C TYR A 463 5.66 12.67 -23.87
N TYR A 464 6.38 11.62 -23.47
CA TYR A 464 7.48 11.73 -22.51
C TYR A 464 8.76 12.32 -23.12
N VAL A 465 8.93 12.23 -24.44
CA VAL A 465 9.95 13.00 -25.18
C VAL A 465 9.79 14.51 -24.96
N LYS A 466 8.58 15.00 -24.68
CA LYS A 466 8.28 16.43 -24.44
C LYS A 466 8.69 16.91 -23.03
N ARG A 467 8.99 16.01 -22.08
CA ARG A 467 9.46 16.32 -20.71
C ARG A 467 8.61 17.39 -19.99
N LEU A 468 7.30 17.14 -19.85
CA LEU A 468 6.31 18.10 -19.35
C LEU A 468 5.98 17.91 -17.86
N PRO A 469 5.65 18.99 -17.12
CA PRO A 469 5.22 18.93 -15.71
C PRO A 469 3.71 18.60 -15.54
N ASN A 470 3.10 17.99 -16.56
CA ASN A 470 1.66 17.76 -16.61
C ASN A 470 1.27 16.56 -15.72
N LYS A 471 0.48 16.79 -14.68
CA LYS A 471 -0.05 15.76 -13.75
C LYS A 471 -1.31 15.02 -14.26
N THR A 472 -1.52 14.99 -15.57
CA THR A 472 -2.65 14.29 -16.22
C THR A 472 -2.15 13.72 -17.55
N PRO A 473 -2.48 12.46 -17.91
CA PRO A 473 -1.98 11.85 -19.14
C PRO A 473 -2.59 12.50 -20.40
N GLU A 474 -2.03 12.17 -21.57
CA GLU A 474 -2.49 12.73 -22.85
C GLU A 474 -3.91 12.23 -23.18
N VAL A 475 -4.86 13.15 -23.41
CA VAL A 475 -6.24 12.76 -23.77
C VAL A 475 -6.27 12.29 -25.23
N TYR A 476 -6.41 10.98 -25.40
CA TYR A 476 -6.47 10.30 -26.70
C TYR A 476 -7.86 10.42 -27.34
N LEU A 477 -8.93 10.28 -26.53
CA LEU A 477 -10.32 10.35 -26.99
C LEU A 477 -11.22 10.94 -25.89
N ALA A 478 -12.25 11.68 -26.29
CA ALA A 478 -13.28 12.17 -25.37
C ALA A 478 -14.68 12.05 -26.00
N ILE A 479 -15.58 11.38 -25.29
CA ILE A 479 -16.97 11.10 -25.68
C ILE A 479 -17.90 11.78 -24.67
N LYS A 480 -18.80 12.64 -25.14
CA LYS A 480 -19.88 13.23 -24.31
C LYS A 480 -21.11 12.34 -24.33
N LYS A 481 -21.71 12.09 -23.17
CA LYS A 481 -22.86 11.19 -22.95
C LYS A 481 -22.68 9.85 -23.67
N PRO A 482 -21.62 9.08 -23.33
CA PRO A 482 -21.44 7.74 -23.87
C PRO A 482 -22.65 6.85 -23.55
N LYS A 483 -22.89 5.83 -24.39
CA LYS A 483 -23.93 4.84 -24.13
C LYS A 483 -23.51 3.88 -23.02
N ASN A 484 -24.51 3.36 -22.30
CA ASN A 484 -24.37 2.28 -21.33
C ASN A 484 -23.69 1.02 -21.91
N GLU A 485 -23.87 0.77 -23.21
CA GLU A 485 -23.19 -0.27 -23.98
C GLU A 485 -22.44 0.36 -25.15
N GLY A 486 -21.19 -0.04 -25.37
CA GLY A 486 -20.35 0.47 -26.45
C GLY A 486 -19.01 -0.26 -26.53
N GLY A 487 -18.11 0.25 -27.37
CA GLY A 487 -16.75 -0.27 -27.47
C GLY A 487 -15.78 0.70 -28.16
N VAL A 488 -14.49 0.50 -27.90
CA VAL A 488 -13.38 1.25 -28.51
C VAL A 488 -12.27 0.30 -28.91
N THR A 489 -11.71 0.48 -30.10
CA THR A 489 -10.48 -0.21 -30.54
C THR A 489 -9.30 0.74 -30.37
N LEU A 490 -8.26 0.26 -29.68
CA LEU A 490 -7.06 1.00 -29.33
C LEU A 490 -5.85 0.31 -29.97
N GLU A 491 -4.93 1.09 -30.55
CA GLU A 491 -3.61 0.61 -30.94
C GLU A 491 -2.64 0.96 -29.81
N ILE A 492 -2.36 0.00 -28.93
CA ILE A 492 -1.53 0.20 -27.74
C ILE A 492 -0.06 0.01 -28.14
N PRO A 493 0.78 1.07 -28.13
CA PRO A 493 2.18 0.95 -28.54
C PRO A 493 2.96 -0.03 -27.63
N VAL A 494 4.17 -0.40 -28.03
CA VAL A 494 5.08 -1.19 -27.17
C VAL A 494 5.27 -0.46 -25.83
N ASN A 495 5.05 -1.16 -24.72
CA ASN A 495 5.02 -0.61 -23.35
C ASN A 495 3.98 0.51 -23.11
N GLY A 496 3.04 0.72 -24.02
CA GLY A 496 2.01 1.75 -23.88
C GLY A 496 0.86 1.32 -22.98
N ALA A 497 0.09 2.29 -22.50
CA ALA A 497 -1.14 2.05 -21.77
C ALA A 497 -2.22 3.09 -22.08
N TYR A 498 -3.47 2.71 -21.87
CA TYR A 498 -4.62 3.60 -21.88
C TYR A 498 -5.50 3.37 -20.65
N TYR A 499 -6.07 4.44 -20.11
CA TYR A 499 -7.12 4.38 -19.09
C TYR A 499 -8.41 4.97 -19.64
N ILE A 500 -9.47 4.16 -19.67
CA ILE A 500 -10.82 4.54 -20.10
C ILE A 500 -11.61 4.89 -18.83
N GLU A 501 -11.92 6.17 -18.63
CA GLU A 501 -12.65 6.67 -17.46
C GLU A 501 -14.05 7.18 -17.84
N PHE A 502 -15.07 6.59 -17.25
CA PHE A 502 -16.47 7.03 -17.31
C PHE A 502 -16.83 7.78 -16.02
N ASN A 503 -17.46 8.95 -16.13
CA ASN A 503 -17.91 9.71 -14.95
C ASN A 503 -19.36 10.16 -15.05
N THR A 504 -20.00 10.27 -13.88
CA THR A 504 -21.19 11.11 -13.64
C THR A 504 -20.86 12.61 -13.78
N ALA A 505 -21.90 13.46 -13.72
CA ALA A 505 -21.75 14.92 -13.69
C ALA A 505 -20.84 15.45 -12.55
N GLU A 506 -20.64 14.68 -11.47
CA GLU A 506 -19.80 15.08 -10.33
C GLU A 506 -18.29 14.90 -10.60
N SER A 507 -17.91 14.03 -11.55
CA SER A 507 -16.51 13.74 -11.94
C SER A 507 -15.57 13.29 -10.81
N LYS A 508 -16.12 12.74 -9.72
CA LYS A 508 -15.42 12.23 -8.53
C LYS A 508 -15.55 10.72 -8.40
N SER A 509 -14.69 10.10 -7.61
CA SER A 509 -14.91 8.76 -7.05
C SER A 509 -15.61 8.88 -5.69
N GLU A 510 -16.20 7.79 -5.20
CA GLU A 510 -16.71 7.73 -3.84
C GLU A 510 -15.64 7.96 -2.76
N LEU A 511 -14.38 7.62 -3.02
CA LEU A 511 -13.27 7.89 -2.08
C LEU A 511 -12.98 9.39 -1.89
N ASP A 512 -13.49 10.26 -2.77
CA ASP A 512 -13.36 11.72 -2.65
C ASP A 512 -14.36 12.34 -1.64
N LYS A 513 -15.22 11.51 -1.04
CA LYS A 513 -16.16 11.91 0.03
C LYS A 513 -15.46 11.74 1.37
N THR A 514 -15.32 12.80 2.16
CA THR A 514 -14.86 12.69 3.55
C THR A 514 -16.01 12.34 4.49
N ALA A 515 -15.75 11.49 5.49
CA ALA A 515 -16.72 11.14 6.53
C ALA A 515 -16.36 11.74 7.90
N ASN A 516 -17.36 11.94 8.75
CA ASN A 516 -17.25 12.71 10.00
C ASN A 516 -17.37 11.80 11.24
N ILE A 517 -16.51 10.79 11.35
CA ILE A 517 -16.58 9.78 12.42
C ILE A 517 -15.70 10.08 13.64
N GLY A 518 -15.32 11.36 13.81
CA GLY A 518 -14.32 11.81 14.79
C GLY A 518 -12.92 11.96 14.18
N GLN A 519 -11.93 12.28 15.00
CA GLN A 519 -10.53 12.40 14.57
C GLN A 519 -9.82 11.06 14.67
N LEU A 520 -9.33 10.53 13.54
CA LEU A 520 -8.50 9.33 13.49
C LEU A 520 -7.25 9.46 14.38
N MET A 521 -6.99 8.41 15.16
CA MET A 521 -5.83 8.27 16.04
C MET A 521 -4.93 7.11 15.60
N LYS A 522 -5.54 5.99 15.20
CA LYS A 522 -4.85 4.74 14.85
C LYS A 522 -5.69 3.87 13.93
N LYS A 523 -5.02 3.09 13.08
CA LYS A 523 -5.59 1.91 12.41
C LYS A 523 -4.99 0.65 13.01
N GLU A 524 -5.81 -0.40 13.13
CA GLU A 524 -5.35 -1.73 13.52
C GLU A 524 -5.87 -2.77 12.54
N TYR A 525 -5.10 -3.82 12.28
CA TYR A 525 -5.41 -4.88 11.33
C TYR A 525 -5.25 -6.24 12.01
N CYS A 526 -5.90 -7.28 11.50
CA CYS A 526 -5.74 -8.64 11.99
C CYS A 526 -5.49 -9.63 10.84
N TYR A 527 -4.32 -10.26 10.87
CA TYR A 527 -3.88 -11.30 9.94
C TYR A 527 -3.76 -12.63 10.69
N THR A 528 -4.84 -13.41 10.66
CA THR A 528 -4.89 -14.77 11.24
C THR A 528 -4.24 -15.78 10.30
N GLU A 529 -4.44 -15.62 9.00
CA GLU A 529 -3.65 -16.23 7.94
C GLU A 529 -2.85 -15.15 7.19
N ARG A 530 -1.72 -15.54 6.59
CA ARG A 530 -0.87 -14.68 5.75
C ARG A 530 -0.55 -15.38 4.45
N GLY A 531 -0.58 -14.65 3.34
CA GLY A 531 -0.42 -15.23 2.01
C GLY A 531 -0.96 -14.33 0.92
N ASP A 532 -0.72 -14.76 -0.32
CA ASP A 532 -1.39 -14.22 -1.50
C ASP A 532 -2.80 -14.83 -1.60
N GLY A 533 -3.78 -14.04 -2.05
CA GLY A 533 -5.15 -14.52 -2.25
C GLY A 533 -5.91 -14.92 -0.98
N LYS A 534 -5.56 -14.35 0.18
CA LYS A 534 -6.20 -14.60 1.48
C LYS A 534 -7.24 -13.52 1.85
N PRO A 535 -8.19 -13.83 2.76
CA PRO A 535 -9.18 -12.85 3.19
C PRO A 535 -8.52 -11.54 3.65
N PHE A 536 -9.10 -10.42 3.25
CA PHE A 536 -8.55 -9.09 3.49
C PHE A 536 -9.56 -8.18 4.19
N ALA A 537 -9.02 -7.16 4.87
CA ALA A 537 -9.79 -6.04 5.40
C ALA A 537 -8.92 -4.78 5.32
N ASP A 538 -9.45 -3.69 4.77
CA ASP A 538 -8.78 -2.39 4.71
C ASP A 538 -9.78 -1.22 4.77
N VAL A 539 -9.32 -0.02 5.09
CA VAL A 539 -10.15 1.18 5.32
C VAL A 539 -9.38 2.45 4.94
N PHE A 540 -10.02 3.40 4.23
CA PHE A 540 -9.35 4.61 3.73
C PHE A 540 -9.37 5.77 4.74
N ASN A 541 -8.28 6.56 4.84
CA ASN A 541 -8.13 7.65 5.82
C ASN A 541 -9.19 8.75 5.70
N GLY A 542 -9.56 9.15 4.47
CA GLY A 542 -10.46 10.28 4.24
C GLY A 542 -11.94 9.92 4.32
N SER A 543 -12.33 8.83 3.65
CA SER A 543 -13.73 8.42 3.51
C SER A 543 -14.22 7.45 4.58
N PHE A 544 -13.29 6.80 5.31
CA PHE A 544 -13.57 5.69 6.22
C PHE A 544 -14.41 4.56 5.60
N ALA A 545 -14.42 4.48 4.26
CA ALA A 545 -14.98 3.34 3.55
C ALA A 545 -14.08 2.12 3.80
N ALA A 546 -14.65 1.05 4.36
CA ALA A 546 -13.94 -0.18 4.67
C ALA A 546 -14.35 -1.28 3.69
N TYR A 547 -13.36 -1.97 3.12
CA TYR A 547 -13.54 -3.06 2.16
C TYR A 547 -13.01 -4.35 2.77
N LEU A 548 -13.84 -5.40 2.77
CA LEU A 548 -13.55 -6.69 3.36
C LEU A 548 -13.99 -7.80 2.41
N GLY A 549 -13.12 -8.75 2.11
CA GLY A 549 -13.42 -9.80 1.15
C GLY A 549 -12.75 -11.13 1.50
N MET A 550 -13.42 -12.24 1.15
CA MET A 550 -12.91 -13.60 1.32
C MET A 550 -11.94 -14.03 0.22
N LEU A 551 -11.94 -13.32 -0.93
CA LEU A 551 -11.31 -13.77 -2.18
C LEU A 551 -11.82 -15.18 -2.55
N ASP A 552 -11.02 -16.03 -3.20
CA ASP A 552 -11.45 -17.39 -3.59
C ASP A 552 -11.68 -18.36 -2.40
N ASN A 553 -11.51 -17.95 -1.14
CA ASN A 553 -11.60 -18.84 0.03
C ASN A 553 -13.03 -18.94 0.59
N ASP A 554 -13.51 -20.15 0.89
CA ASP A 554 -14.76 -20.32 1.67
C ASP A 554 -14.56 -20.08 3.17
N GLU A 555 -13.37 -20.37 3.70
CA GLU A 555 -12.99 -20.26 5.11
C GLU A 555 -11.83 -19.26 5.32
N GLY A 556 -11.68 -18.81 6.57
CA GLY A 556 -10.70 -17.79 6.98
C GLY A 556 -11.38 -16.55 7.54
N GLU A 557 -10.59 -15.59 8.04
CA GLU A 557 -11.11 -14.33 8.61
C GLU A 557 -10.14 -13.17 8.41
N ALA A 558 -10.69 -11.96 8.31
CA ALA A 558 -9.94 -10.72 8.27
C ALA A 558 -10.73 -9.61 8.99
N SER A 559 -10.02 -8.70 9.63
CA SER A 559 -10.61 -7.53 10.27
C SER A 559 -9.67 -6.33 10.30
N VAL A 560 -10.28 -5.14 10.26
CA VAL A 560 -9.60 -3.84 10.32
C VAL A 560 -10.40 -2.93 11.24
N ALA A 561 -9.70 -2.12 12.04
CA ALA A 561 -10.30 -1.21 13.00
C ALA A 561 -9.75 0.21 12.83
N VAL A 562 -10.59 1.21 13.08
CA VAL A 562 -10.18 2.61 13.21
C VAL A 562 -10.50 3.13 14.61
N ILE A 563 -9.49 3.66 15.29
CA ILE A 563 -9.65 4.32 16.59
C ILE A 563 -9.81 5.82 16.34
N THR A 564 -10.92 6.41 16.79
CA THR A 564 -11.20 7.85 16.62
C THR A 564 -11.54 8.52 17.94
N SER A 565 -11.25 9.82 18.04
CA SER A 565 -11.56 10.68 19.20
C SER A 565 -12.62 11.74 18.90
N GLY A 566 -13.33 12.15 19.95
CA GLY A 566 -14.37 13.18 19.87
C GLY A 566 -15.71 12.70 19.35
N ALA A 567 -15.93 11.38 19.26
CA ALA A 567 -17.17 10.78 18.77
C ALA A 567 -18.40 11.13 19.65
N ASN A 568 -18.17 11.48 20.92
CA ASN A 568 -19.19 12.05 21.82
C ASN A 568 -19.82 13.37 21.33
N LYS A 569 -19.20 14.07 20.37
CA LYS A 569 -19.75 15.27 19.72
C LYS A 569 -20.70 14.96 18.56
N LEU A 570 -20.67 13.74 18.03
CA LEU A 570 -21.52 13.30 16.92
C LEU A 570 -22.92 12.93 17.41
N GLY A 571 -23.00 12.30 18.58
CA GLY A 571 -24.22 11.78 19.19
C GLY A 571 -24.78 10.52 18.51
N LYS A 572 -24.68 10.43 17.18
CA LYS A 572 -24.98 9.23 16.38
C LYS A 572 -23.86 8.91 15.40
N LEU A 573 -23.89 7.70 14.87
CA LEU A 573 -23.03 7.21 13.79
C LEU A 573 -23.88 6.35 12.85
N ASP A 574 -24.02 6.77 11.59
CA ASP A 574 -24.85 6.09 10.59
C ASP A 574 -23.99 5.16 9.74
N PHE A 575 -24.24 3.86 9.85
CA PHE A 575 -23.55 2.81 9.08
C PHE A 575 -24.39 2.36 7.88
N ALA A 576 -23.72 2.14 6.75
CA ALA A 576 -24.28 1.47 5.58
C ALA A 576 -23.33 0.39 5.05
N VAL A 577 -23.88 -0.74 4.61
CA VAL A 577 -23.15 -1.87 4.01
C VAL A 577 -23.73 -2.25 2.66
N GLU A 578 -22.85 -2.44 1.68
CA GLU A 578 -23.10 -3.10 0.40
C GLU A 578 -22.37 -4.45 0.39
N THR A 579 -22.97 -5.47 -0.23
CA THR A 579 -22.40 -6.83 -0.29
C THR A 579 -22.56 -7.44 -1.67
N TYR A 580 -21.54 -8.13 -2.13
CA TYR A 580 -21.44 -8.76 -3.46
C TYR A 580 -20.88 -10.19 -3.33
N GLY A 581 -21.05 -11.01 -4.38
CA GLY A 581 -20.70 -12.43 -4.36
C GLY A 581 -21.83 -13.34 -3.81
N GLU A 582 -21.59 -14.65 -3.78
CA GLU A 582 -22.55 -15.63 -3.25
C GLU A 582 -22.33 -15.84 -1.75
N LEU A 583 -22.90 -14.94 -0.94
CA LEU A 583 -22.79 -14.93 0.52
C LEU A 583 -23.24 -16.26 1.18
N ALA A 584 -22.33 -16.93 1.87
CA ALA A 584 -22.56 -18.17 2.61
C ALA A 584 -22.68 -17.90 4.13
N ALA A 585 -23.90 -17.68 4.62
CA ALA A 585 -24.16 -17.55 6.06
C ALA A 585 -24.20 -18.92 6.78
N GLY A 586 -23.70 -18.97 8.01
CA GLY A 586 -23.65 -20.19 8.84
C GLY A 586 -23.26 -19.91 10.29
N GLU A 587 -23.29 -20.95 11.14
CA GLU A 587 -23.06 -20.84 12.60
C GLU A 587 -21.71 -20.19 12.97
N ASN A 588 -20.66 -20.47 12.17
CA ASN A 588 -19.32 -19.92 12.35
C ASN A 588 -19.01 -18.71 11.45
N ALA A 589 -19.97 -18.20 10.68
CA ALA A 589 -19.75 -17.09 9.74
C ALA A 589 -20.09 -15.74 10.38
N ALA A 590 -19.22 -14.74 10.16
CA ALA A 590 -19.37 -13.39 10.69
C ALA A 590 -19.12 -12.35 9.60
N LEU A 591 -19.93 -11.29 9.62
CA LEU A 591 -19.77 -10.13 8.74
C LEU A 591 -20.48 -8.96 9.40
N GLY A 592 -19.79 -7.83 9.60
CA GLY A 592 -20.40 -6.67 10.24
C GLY A 592 -19.40 -5.69 10.84
N VAL A 593 -19.91 -4.89 11.78
CA VAL A 593 -19.19 -3.85 12.50
C VAL A 593 -19.32 -4.07 14.01
N ARG A 594 -18.28 -3.80 14.79
CA ARG A 594 -18.32 -3.66 16.25
C ARG A 594 -17.82 -2.26 16.62
N VAL A 595 -18.47 -1.61 17.58
CA VAL A 595 -18.07 -0.30 18.11
C VAL A 595 -17.73 -0.48 19.59
N ASP A 596 -16.46 -0.32 19.92
CA ASP A 596 -15.91 -0.47 21.28
C ASP A 596 -15.69 0.92 21.90
N TYR A 597 -16.13 1.11 23.15
CA TYR A 597 -16.12 2.38 23.87
C TYR A 597 -14.96 2.45 24.87
N HIS A 598 -14.17 3.51 24.78
CA HIS A 598 -12.99 3.72 25.61
C HIS A 598 -13.28 4.48 26.92
N THR A 599 -12.42 4.31 27.91
CA THR A 599 -12.43 5.00 29.20
C THR A 599 -11.00 5.08 29.76
N ALA A 600 -10.80 5.71 30.91
CA ALA A 600 -9.50 5.69 31.60
C ALA A 600 -9.00 4.28 31.99
N ASP A 601 -9.87 3.26 31.97
CA ASP A 601 -9.53 1.84 32.22
C ASP A 601 -9.36 1.02 30.91
N GLY A 602 -9.38 1.68 29.74
CA GLY A 602 -9.31 1.04 28.42
C GLY A 602 -10.67 0.92 27.73
N PHE A 603 -10.77 0.02 26.74
CA PHE A 603 -12.05 -0.34 26.10
C PHE A 603 -12.87 -1.27 27.01
N VAL A 604 -14.07 -0.85 27.41
CA VAL A 604 -14.85 -1.51 28.49
C VAL A 604 -16.28 -1.91 28.13
N LYS A 605 -16.78 -1.54 26.95
CA LYS A 605 -18.10 -1.97 26.43
C LYS A 605 -18.04 -2.01 24.90
N SER A 606 -18.72 -2.95 24.25
CA SER A 606 -18.86 -2.94 22.79
C SER A 606 -20.25 -3.33 22.25
N VAL A 607 -20.59 -2.76 21.09
CA VAL A 607 -21.89 -2.96 20.41
C VAL A 607 -21.64 -3.48 19.00
N LYS A 608 -22.19 -4.65 18.67
CA LYS A 608 -22.08 -5.27 17.33
C LYS A 608 -23.29 -4.96 16.46
N ILE A 609 -23.06 -4.78 15.16
CA ILE A 609 -24.06 -4.64 14.12
C ILE A 609 -23.73 -5.68 13.02
N ALA A 610 -24.44 -6.81 13.03
CA ALA A 610 -24.20 -7.92 12.12
C ALA A 610 -24.96 -7.76 10.79
N VAL A 611 -24.39 -8.24 9.68
CA VAL A 611 -25.12 -8.44 8.42
C VAL A 611 -26.03 -9.65 8.57
N GLY A 612 -27.21 -9.62 7.94
CA GLY A 612 -28.27 -10.62 8.13
C GLY A 612 -27.79 -12.06 7.91
N GLY A 613 -27.93 -12.90 8.94
CA GLY A 613 -27.48 -14.31 8.92
C GLY A 613 -26.06 -14.52 9.46
N PHE A 614 -25.20 -13.51 9.46
CA PHE A 614 -23.80 -13.59 9.89
C PHE A 614 -23.62 -13.24 11.38
N THR A 615 -24.37 -13.93 12.24
CA THR A 615 -24.54 -13.55 13.66
C THR A 615 -23.38 -13.97 14.57
N SER A 616 -22.38 -14.70 14.06
CA SER A 616 -21.22 -15.11 14.86
C SER A 616 -20.43 -13.91 15.41
N ASP A 617 -19.64 -14.14 16.45
CA ASP A 617 -18.81 -13.14 17.11
C ASP A 617 -17.35 -13.57 17.02
N PRO A 618 -16.53 -12.98 16.10
CA PRO A 618 -15.14 -13.37 15.92
C PRO A 618 -14.30 -12.87 17.10
N GLU A 619 -13.22 -13.59 17.41
CA GLU A 619 -12.22 -13.12 18.36
C GLU A 619 -11.39 -12.01 17.70
N LEU A 620 -11.57 -10.77 18.17
CA LEU A 620 -10.82 -9.62 17.68
C LEU A 620 -9.69 -9.29 18.66
N PRO A 621 -8.41 -9.15 18.23
CA PRO A 621 -7.27 -8.88 19.11
C PRO A 621 -7.22 -7.42 19.62
N PHE A 622 -8.28 -6.66 19.39
CA PHE A 622 -8.44 -5.23 19.64
C PHE A 622 -9.82 -4.88 20.21
N GLY A 623 -10.03 -3.61 20.56
CA GLY A 623 -11.15 -3.15 21.37
C GLY A 623 -11.18 -3.83 22.74
N THR A 624 -12.37 -4.21 23.18
CA THR A 624 -12.64 -4.95 24.43
C THR A 624 -11.99 -6.34 24.48
N ARG A 625 -11.63 -6.94 23.34
CA ARG A 625 -11.20 -8.35 23.16
C ARG A 625 -12.18 -9.43 23.63
N GLU A 626 -13.30 -9.04 24.21
CA GLU A 626 -14.40 -9.90 24.62
C GLU A 626 -15.49 -9.96 23.55
N LYS A 627 -16.55 -10.73 23.82
CA LYS A 627 -17.79 -10.71 23.03
C LYS A 627 -18.54 -9.40 23.22
N ALA A 628 -19.30 -8.98 22.21
CA ALA A 628 -20.07 -7.74 22.29
C ALA A 628 -21.19 -7.82 23.34
N ASP A 629 -21.30 -6.79 24.19
CA ASP A 629 -22.34 -6.67 25.22
C ASP A 629 -23.74 -6.59 24.62
N GLU A 630 -23.85 -5.89 23.48
CA GLU A 630 -25.09 -5.72 22.73
C GLU A 630 -24.87 -6.09 21.25
N SER A 631 -25.85 -6.76 20.64
CA SER A 631 -25.79 -7.15 19.23
C SER A 631 -27.09 -6.80 18.51
N HIS A 632 -26.94 -6.12 17.38
CA HIS A 632 -27.99 -5.73 16.46
C HIS A 632 -27.75 -6.34 15.08
N ILE A 633 -28.69 -6.12 14.16
CA ILE A 633 -28.60 -6.54 12.76
C ILE A 633 -28.87 -5.32 11.88
N PHE A 634 -28.17 -5.18 10.76
CA PHE A 634 -28.44 -4.14 9.76
C PHE A 634 -29.90 -4.18 9.29
N GLY A 635 -30.52 -3.00 9.19
CA GLY A 635 -31.89 -2.83 8.72
C GLY A 635 -32.05 -3.01 7.21
N ALA A 636 -33.30 -2.87 6.74
CA ALA A 636 -33.63 -2.98 5.32
C ALA A 636 -32.80 -2.01 4.47
N GLY A 637 -32.18 -2.53 3.39
CA GLY A 637 -31.25 -1.76 2.57
C GLY A 637 -29.85 -1.61 3.17
N GLY A 638 -29.47 -2.43 4.14
CA GLY A 638 -28.11 -2.50 4.68
C GLY A 638 -27.72 -1.33 5.56
N LYS A 639 -28.64 -0.75 6.34
CA LYS A 639 -28.39 0.48 7.13
C LYS A 639 -28.68 0.35 8.62
N TYR A 640 -27.88 1.00 9.45
CA TYR A 640 -28.08 1.07 10.90
C TYR A 640 -27.64 2.43 11.44
N SER A 641 -28.37 2.96 12.44
CA SER A 641 -28.04 4.23 13.09
C SER A 641 -27.74 3.96 14.56
N LEU A 642 -26.48 4.06 14.97
CA LEU A 642 -26.06 3.82 16.34
C LEU A 642 -26.13 5.12 17.14
N ASP A 643 -26.89 5.13 18.23
CA ASP A 643 -26.95 6.26 19.16
C ASP A 643 -25.80 6.15 20.16
N LEU A 644 -24.68 6.80 19.86
CA LEU A 644 -23.42 6.66 20.62
C LEU A 644 -23.63 7.08 22.09
N ASN A 645 -24.32 8.20 22.32
CA ASN A 645 -24.55 8.74 23.66
C ASN A 645 -25.48 7.86 24.51
N ALA A 646 -26.46 7.18 23.90
CA ALA A 646 -27.33 6.25 24.62
C ALA A 646 -26.68 4.88 24.89
N ASN A 647 -25.64 4.50 24.13
CA ASN A 647 -24.95 3.22 24.26
C ASN A 647 -23.68 3.28 25.11
N ALA A 648 -23.07 4.45 25.27
CA ALA A 648 -21.81 4.63 25.98
C ALA A 648 -21.85 4.29 27.49
N PRO A 649 -20.73 3.83 28.08
CA PRO A 649 -20.57 3.73 29.53
C PRO A 649 -20.49 5.12 30.20
N GLU A 650 -20.82 5.21 31.50
CA GLU A 650 -20.90 6.49 32.25
C GLU A 650 -19.62 7.34 32.21
N ASN A 651 -18.44 6.72 32.05
CA ASN A 651 -17.13 7.37 32.05
C ASN A 651 -16.49 7.47 30.64
N TRP A 652 -17.28 7.37 29.56
CA TRP A 652 -16.77 7.47 28.18
C TRP A 652 -16.08 8.82 27.90
N ASP A 653 -14.83 8.76 27.48
CA ASP A 653 -14.00 9.93 27.17
C ASP A 653 -14.28 10.54 25.78
N GLY A 654 -15.03 9.82 24.93
CA GLY A 654 -15.29 10.19 23.55
C GLY A 654 -14.39 9.52 22.51
N ILE A 655 -13.53 8.57 22.91
CA ILE A 655 -12.78 7.69 22.02
C ILE A 655 -13.59 6.42 21.75
N ILE A 656 -13.61 5.98 20.49
CA ILE A 656 -14.18 4.70 20.07
C ILE A 656 -13.22 3.98 19.13
N GLU A 657 -13.31 2.66 19.11
CA GLU A 657 -12.77 1.83 18.03
C GLU A 657 -13.95 1.30 17.20
N ILE A 658 -13.87 1.49 15.88
CA ILE A 658 -14.85 0.95 14.93
C ILE A 658 -14.16 -0.17 14.16
N SER A 659 -14.52 -1.40 14.54
CA SER A 659 -13.97 -2.65 14.05
C SER A 659 -14.86 -3.25 12.95
N TYR A 660 -14.33 -3.45 11.74
CA TYR A 660 -14.98 -4.16 10.64
C TYR A 660 -14.42 -5.58 10.54
N PHE A 661 -15.26 -6.58 10.34
CA PHE A 661 -14.83 -7.99 10.27
C PHE A 661 -15.57 -8.80 9.20
N ILE A 662 -14.87 -9.77 8.61
CA ILE A 662 -15.41 -10.83 7.75
C ILE A 662 -14.81 -12.18 8.16
N LYS A 663 -15.62 -13.24 8.20
CA LYS A 663 -15.23 -14.61 8.55
C LYS A 663 -16.10 -15.64 7.87
N ASN A 664 -15.48 -16.61 7.20
CA ASN A 664 -16.14 -17.78 6.58
C ASN A 664 -17.38 -17.41 5.74
N ALA A 665 -17.30 -16.31 4.97
CA ALA A 665 -18.48 -15.72 4.32
C ALA A 665 -18.80 -16.29 2.93
N GLY A 666 -18.06 -17.32 2.49
CA GLY A 666 -18.16 -17.94 1.17
C GLY A 666 -17.19 -17.36 0.15
N SER A 667 -16.72 -18.20 -0.77
CA SER A 667 -15.84 -17.81 -1.87
C SER A 667 -16.44 -16.68 -2.73
N GLY A 668 -15.62 -15.68 -3.04
CA GLY A 668 -16.01 -14.48 -3.78
C GLY A 668 -16.88 -13.47 -3.01
N ALA A 669 -17.13 -13.68 -1.70
CA ALA A 669 -17.85 -12.72 -0.87
C ALA A 669 -17.03 -11.44 -0.67
N LEU A 670 -17.65 -10.29 -0.98
CA LEU A 670 -17.09 -8.94 -0.79
C LEU A 670 -18.11 -8.06 -0.08
N ALA A 671 -17.65 -7.29 0.91
CA ALA A 671 -18.44 -6.30 1.62
C ALA A 671 -17.74 -4.94 1.64
N LYS A 672 -18.54 -3.89 1.48
CA LYS A 672 -18.13 -2.49 1.50
C LYS A 672 -18.96 -1.78 2.55
N PHE A 673 -18.32 -1.29 3.60
CA PHE A 673 -18.95 -0.51 4.66
C PHE A 673 -18.63 0.97 4.51
N THR A 674 -19.54 1.81 4.96
CA THR A 674 -19.36 3.26 5.13
C THR A 674 -19.99 3.69 6.45
N ALA A 675 -19.42 4.72 7.06
CA ALA A 675 -19.88 5.31 8.32
C ALA A 675 -19.89 6.84 8.17
N ALA A 676 -20.87 7.54 8.77
CA ALA A 676 -21.05 8.99 8.64
C ALA A 676 -21.68 9.65 9.87
#